data_AF-A0A0A1U9C9-F1
#
_entry.id   AF-A0A0A1U9C9-F1
#
_cell.length_a   1.000
_cell.length_b   1.000
_cell.length_c   1.000
_cell.angle_alpha   90.00
_cell.angle_beta   90.00
_cell.angle_gamma   90.00
#
_symmetry.space_group_name_H-M   'P 1'
#
loop_
_entity.id
_entity.type
_entity.pdbx_description
1 polymer ?
#
loop_
_entity_poly.entity_id
_entity_poly.type
_entity_poly.pdbx_seq_one_letter_code
_entity_poly.pdbx_strand_id
1 'polypeptide(L)'
;MIFWFYLIINVVLIVHSLVSVTFCEVNNVIYFDAFNPQLCNKNDFELDTKIKTEDVKLIYIYSFKLVATCCSSTTLTFSNLKHSDQNYIIFTFEEIHLLYFFIQTRFNDSRITLEEGGRPDNLFVSMGCFNNEEYCRTEVLDHQRPTIAFNNQGLHLFSNIDQRWWLSFHRDSTMLYSPYLFIDGTTYQNPTFQFFSGTNFGDVEFSYLRYLFSGNEFTQIPTIQWEFSPQLDLKVKVVCKRTISTSIHSLKRFFMLTISYDENLINENTLCGCVTNSNYINNDKTTFDISDCQFNSSYLDLDLTKLTKDNNNNIEINIFINKWYTLLITNYQTYIFKSSLNVIYFEKLELQQNKSLIFEINCIVNNLVITSPANFTFKNSLTINNFIAMNEDYSDLILFLIQGSLNDKTNTLTVCGHRGVMKSHTERVCKCMYEYNYYSYPNSPNGPSLSDCENYSSTPSLILAINNNNYTTTISKIWEKIILNMDNVTLISTSQNIISTTYCDINSRVIVNGEFHIQNVHFHQNAKIAVYNNGYLGLSHIYFDDTFNNINQNGIVEIFGDNGLFNFDDNYGMTLSTSQNQIECFEFISFEKEKDRNLQIFTMSLYLGRKILRICPIEYNYDIGCILEHRDMSVYTSYRKVLHCPITNVNTTIFIETNEMIQNIGFDGTFNQNVTTLKFTKTKESNSIFKDTITSNVIYIANESIDNSNITLFNQNIKLFIGEKYGFNTSNDTKINDVVFNDKQNCTALFIDKTNSTCKYCKNSYLLKNQCYNYDDNCMLPNDTNIITKVCEWCPVTFYFYKYQCVKCSSHCLRCVKNSCVLCDSGYLLILQNGVSICDAPNNTILAKHNLIMKCKDRYYSNYSKCVNCDKNCLVCENENNCTICDNKFILQNRGCLSQLNANLTDNTNIISCLQGFYFHFNYSECLSCKTKVGESCERCTQTNCEKCKNGVYIKIVHVKMKRRLDA
;
A
#
# COMPACT_ATOMS: atom_id res chain seq x y z
N MET A 1 -105.76 -35.83 27.20
CA MET A 1 -104.80 -36.12 26.11
C MET A 1 -105.19 -35.44 24.78
N ILE A 2 -105.72 -34.21 24.82
CA ILE A 2 -106.00 -33.37 23.62
C ILE A 2 -105.38 -31.97 23.78
N PHE A 3 -105.02 -31.57 25.01
CA PHE A 3 -104.41 -30.27 25.31
C PHE A 3 -102.89 -30.19 25.02
N TRP A 4 -102.20 -31.34 24.89
CA TRP A 4 -100.77 -31.37 24.57
C TRP A 4 -100.48 -31.31 23.06
N PHE A 5 -101.43 -31.71 22.21
CA PHE A 5 -101.26 -31.63 20.75
C PHE A 5 -101.49 -30.21 20.20
N TYR A 6 -102.33 -29.41 20.87
CA TYR A 6 -102.60 -28.02 20.45
C TYR A 6 -101.47 -27.03 20.79
N LEU A 7 -100.66 -27.33 21.82
CA LEU A 7 -99.52 -26.49 22.20
C LEU A 7 -98.31 -26.72 21.27
N ILE A 8 -98.09 -27.96 20.80
CA ILE A 8 -96.99 -28.27 19.88
C ILE A 8 -97.29 -27.75 18.46
N ILE A 9 -98.54 -27.75 18.01
CA ILE A 9 -98.89 -27.18 16.70
C ILE A 9 -98.78 -25.64 16.69
N ASN A 10 -99.03 -24.95 17.80
CA ASN A 10 -98.83 -23.49 17.88
C ASN A 10 -97.36 -23.09 18.11
N VAL A 11 -96.55 -23.92 18.76
CA VAL A 11 -95.09 -23.66 18.89
C VAL A 11 -94.34 -23.98 17.60
N VAL A 12 -94.83 -24.91 16.77
CA VAL A 12 -94.26 -25.17 15.43
C VAL A 12 -94.67 -24.10 14.41
N LEU A 13 -95.80 -23.41 14.60
CA LEU A 13 -96.24 -22.33 13.69
C LEU A 13 -95.72 -20.92 14.05
N ILE A 14 -95.13 -20.72 15.24
CA ILE A 14 -94.58 -19.40 15.65
C ILE A 14 -93.04 -19.34 15.58
N VAL A 15 -92.38 -20.43 15.17
CA VAL A 15 -90.95 -20.44 14.78
C VAL A 15 -90.79 -20.69 13.26
N HIS A 16 -91.72 -20.18 12.45
CA HIS A 16 -91.38 -19.78 11.08
C HIS A 16 -90.83 -18.36 11.14
N SER A 17 -89.51 -18.29 11.38
CA SER A 17 -88.72 -17.09 11.16
C SER A 17 -89.07 -16.51 9.80
N LEU A 18 -89.42 -15.23 9.78
CA LEU A 18 -89.63 -14.41 8.58
C LEU A 18 -88.33 -14.36 7.77
N VAL A 19 -88.11 -15.36 6.92
CA VAL A 19 -87.01 -15.36 5.96
C VAL A 19 -87.41 -14.45 4.80
N SER A 20 -86.62 -13.42 4.52
CA SER A 20 -86.83 -12.53 3.38
C SER A 20 -85.90 -12.93 2.24
N VAL A 21 -86.47 -13.17 1.05
CA VAL A 21 -85.70 -13.39 -0.19
C VAL A 21 -85.32 -12.03 -0.77
N THR A 22 -84.04 -11.69 -0.79
CA THR A 22 -83.54 -10.35 -1.14
C THR A 22 -82.04 -10.39 -1.37
N PHE A 23 -81.49 -9.34 -2.01
CA PHE A 23 -80.06 -9.06 -1.88
C PHE A 23 -79.72 -8.68 -0.45
N CYS A 24 -78.57 -9.16 0.00
CA CYS A 24 -78.11 -9.02 1.35
C CYS A 24 -76.59 -9.07 1.40
N GLU A 25 -75.97 -8.25 2.25
CA GLU A 25 -74.54 -8.37 2.55
C GLU A 25 -74.32 -9.29 3.77
N VAL A 26 -73.51 -10.32 3.58
CA VAL A 26 -73.04 -11.23 4.64
C VAL A 26 -71.54 -11.42 4.49
N ASN A 27 -70.76 -11.13 5.54
CA ASN A 27 -69.29 -11.22 5.53
C ASN A 27 -68.65 -10.47 4.34
N ASN A 28 -69.11 -9.25 4.05
CA ASN A 28 -68.69 -8.42 2.91
C ASN A 28 -68.99 -9.05 1.54
N VAL A 29 -69.96 -9.96 1.44
CA VAL A 29 -70.45 -10.50 0.17
C VAL A 29 -71.92 -10.14 -0.01
N ILE A 30 -72.23 -9.35 -1.04
CA ILE A 30 -73.58 -9.06 -1.49
C ILE A 30 -74.03 -10.16 -2.44
N TYR A 31 -75.06 -10.93 -2.07
CA TYR A 31 -75.66 -11.92 -2.95
C TYR A 31 -77.17 -12.06 -2.68
N PHE A 32 -77.86 -12.67 -3.64
CA PHE A 32 -79.30 -12.93 -3.55
C PHE A 32 -79.55 -14.32 -2.98
N ASP A 33 -80.28 -14.40 -1.87
CA ASP A 33 -80.66 -15.65 -1.19
C ASP A 33 -81.83 -15.42 -0.22
N ALA A 34 -82.24 -16.49 0.46
CA ALA A 34 -83.19 -16.51 1.56
C ALA A 34 -82.47 -16.27 2.90
N PHE A 35 -82.61 -15.08 3.50
CA PHE A 35 -81.88 -14.69 4.71
C PHE A 35 -82.76 -14.53 5.96
N ASN A 36 -82.18 -14.84 7.12
CA ASN A 36 -82.68 -14.39 8.41
C ASN A 36 -82.37 -12.89 8.58
N PRO A 37 -83.35 -12.01 8.89
CA PRO A 37 -83.15 -10.57 9.03
C PRO A 37 -82.01 -10.17 9.97
N GLN A 38 -81.69 -10.98 10.99
CA GLN A 38 -80.60 -10.70 11.94
C GLN A 38 -79.20 -10.93 11.37
N LEU A 39 -79.07 -11.75 10.32
CA LEU A 39 -77.80 -12.04 9.65
C LEU A 39 -77.56 -11.15 8.44
N CYS A 40 -78.54 -10.31 8.09
CA CYS A 40 -78.56 -9.59 6.84
C CYS A 40 -78.20 -8.11 7.00
N ASN A 41 -77.04 -7.70 6.49
CA ASN A 41 -76.71 -6.28 6.43
C ASN A 41 -77.28 -5.64 5.15
N LYS A 42 -78.07 -4.59 5.32
CA LYS A 42 -78.60 -3.72 4.26
C LYS A 42 -78.30 -2.24 4.51
N ASN A 43 -77.58 -1.91 5.57
CA ASN A 43 -77.28 -0.53 5.92
C ASN A 43 -76.18 0.08 5.04
N ASP A 44 -75.45 -0.75 4.32
CA ASP A 44 -74.30 -0.33 3.51
C ASP A 44 -74.70 -0.06 2.05
N PHE A 45 -75.94 -0.36 1.65
CA PHE A 45 -76.43 -0.05 0.31
C PHE A 45 -77.95 0.16 0.23
N GLU A 46 -78.38 1.08 -0.63
CA GLU A 46 -79.78 1.23 -1.07
C GLU A 46 -79.99 0.44 -2.38
N LEU A 47 -81.13 -0.24 -2.51
CA LEU A 47 -81.48 -1.02 -3.70
C LEU A 47 -82.76 -0.48 -4.33
N ASP A 48 -82.67 -0.02 -5.58
CA ASP A 48 -83.81 0.29 -6.45
C ASP A 48 -83.97 -0.78 -7.53
N THR A 49 -85.22 -1.19 -7.82
CA THR A 49 -85.50 -2.25 -8.80
C THR A 49 -86.48 -1.77 -9.86
N LYS A 50 -86.10 -1.95 -11.13
CA LYS A 50 -86.90 -1.59 -12.30
C LYS A 50 -87.02 -2.79 -13.24
N ILE A 51 -88.11 -2.88 -13.97
CA ILE A 51 -88.33 -3.92 -14.97
C ILE A 51 -88.43 -3.25 -16.34
N LYS A 52 -87.64 -3.72 -17.30
CA LYS A 52 -87.68 -3.27 -18.70
C LYS A 52 -88.00 -4.46 -19.60
N THR A 53 -88.77 -4.24 -20.65
CA THR A 53 -88.99 -5.25 -21.71
C THR A 53 -88.09 -4.92 -22.89
N GLU A 54 -87.17 -5.82 -23.22
CA GLU A 54 -86.35 -5.76 -24.44
C GLU A 54 -86.53 -7.07 -25.21
N ASP A 55 -86.81 -6.98 -26.51
CA ASP A 55 -86.97 -8.13 -27.41
C ASP A 55 -87.85 -9.27 -26.83
N VAL A 56 -88.98 -8.90 -26.23
CA VAL A 56 -89.98 -9.82 -25.63
C VAL A 56 -89.52 -10.50 -24.32
N LYS A 57 -88.31 -10.23 -23.82
CA LYS A 57 -87.82 -10.69 -22.51
C LYS A 57 -87.97 -9.62 -21.43
N LEU A 58 -88.33 -10.04 -20.21
CA LEU A 58 -88.31 -9.19 -19.03
C LEU A 58 -86.87 -9.13 -18.49
N ILE A 59 -86.31 -7.92 -18.39
CA ILE A 59 -85.00 -7.67 -17.82
C ILE A 59 -85.18 -6.91 -16.51
N TYR A 60 -84.62 -7.47 -15.45
CA TYR A 60 -84.59 -6.83 -14.13
C TYR A 60 -83.36 -5.93 -14.02
N ILE A 61 -83.57 -4.67 -13.67
CA ILE A 61 -82.53 -3.68 -13.43
C ILE A 61 -82.44 -3.45 -11.93
N TYR A 62 -81.32 -3.83 -11.34
CA TYR A 62 -81.00 -3.64 -9.93
C TYR A 62 -79.99 -2.50 -9.80
N SER A 63 -80.40 -1.39 -9.19
CA SER A 63 -79.51 -0.24 -8.95
C SER A 63 -79.10 -0.23 -7.49
N PHE A 64 -77.84 -0.57 -7.24
CA PHE A 64 -77.20 -0.50 -5.94
C PHE A 64 -76.56 0.86 -5.77
N LYS A 65 -76.92 1.53 -4.69
CA LYS A 65 -76.27 2.76 -4.25
C LYS A 65 -75.55 2.47 -2.94
N LEU A 66 -74.22 2.33 -3.02
CA LEU A 66 -73.39 2.14 -1.85
C LEU A 66 -73.32 3.48 -1.11
N VAL A 67 -73.93 3.52 0.07
CA VAL A 67 -74.07 4.74 0.88
C VAL A 67 -72.82 4.98 1.71
N ALA A 68 -72.65 6.18 2.27
CA ALA A 68 -71.45 6.58 3.02
C ALA A 68 -71.10 5.69 4.24
N THR A 69 -72.06 4.94 4.79
CA THR A 69 -71.81 3.94 5.84
C THR A 69 -71.11 2.69 5.32
N CYS A 70 -71.13 2.46 4.01
CA CYS A 70 -70.32 1.42 3.39
C CYS A 70 -68.83 1.81 3.46
N CYS A 71 -67.93 0.93 3.84
CA CYS A 71 -68.13 -0.49 4.12
C CYS A 71 -67.34 -0.84 5.38
N SER A 72 -67.80 -1.85 6.14
CA SER A 72 -67.10 -2.30 7.34
C SER A 72 -65.70 -2.90 7.07
N SER A 73 -65.43 -3.24 5.80
CA SER A 73 -64.18 -3.77 5.27
C SER A 73 -63.72 -2.97 4.05
N THR A 74 -62.42 -2.97 3.78
CA THR A 74 -61.85 -2.39 2.54
C THR A 74 -62.10 -3.27 1.31
N THR A 75 -62.67 -4.46 1.49
CA THR A 75 -63.00 -5.42 0.44
C THR A 75 -64.48 -5.74 0.46
N LEU A 76 -65.11 -5.72 -0.71
CA LEU A 76 -66.51 -6.07 -0.93
C LEU A 76 -66.59 -7.01 -2.14
N THR A 77 -67.45 -8.02 -2.07
CA THR A 77 -67.74 -8.92 -3.18
C THR A 77 -69.21 -8.84 -3.54
N PHE A 78 -69.54 -8.67 -4.81
CA PHE A 78 -70.88 -8.88 -5.33
C PHE A 78 -70.93 -10.22 -6.08
N SER A 79 -71.90 -11.06 -5.74
CA SER A 79 -72.07 -12.38 -6.36
C SER A 79 -73.49 -12.62 -6.83
N ASN A 80 -73.65 -12.78 -8.14
CA ASN A 80 -74.90 -13.15 -8.80
C ASN A 80 -74.97 -14.65 -9.15
N LEU A 81 -74.12 -15.49 -8.54
CA LEU A 81 -74.03 -16.91 -8.90
C LEU A 81 -75.29 -17.71 -8.54
N LYS A 82 -75.98 -17.31 -7.47
CA LYS A 82 -77.19 -17.96 -6.96
C LYS A 82 -78.50 -17.47 -7.59
N HIS A 83 -78.47 -16.45 -8.44
CA HIS A 83 -79.66 -15.86 -9.02
C HIS A 83 -80.15 -16.66 -10.24
N SER A 84 -81.47 -16.72 -10.42
CA SER A 84 -82.13 -17.52 -11.47
C SER A 84 -82.26 -16.80 -12.82
N ASP A 85 -82.37 -15.47 -12.80
CA ASP A 85 -82.79 -14.68 -13.97
C ASP A 85 -81.71 -13.72 -14.49
N GLN A 86 -81.93 -13.27 -15.73
CA GLN A 86 -81.12 -12.28 -16.45
C GLN A 86 -81.31 -10.89 -15.85
N ASN A 87 -80.19 -10.24 -15.50
CA ASN A 87 -80.21 -8.99 -14.75
C ASN A 87 -79.23 -7.96 -15.29
N TYR A 88 -79.62 -6.69 -15.20
CA TYR A 88 -78.73 -5.53 -15.32
C TYR A 88 -78.48 -4.99 -13.93
N ILE A 89 -77.21 -4.82 -13.58
CA ILE A 89 -76.82 -4.37 -12.25
C ILE A 89 -76.03 -3.08 -12.41
N ILE A 90 -76.47 -2.03 -11.72
CA ILE A 90 -75.87 -0.70 -11.75
C ILE A 90 -75.36 -0.40 -10.35
N PHE A 91 -74.10 0.01 -10.22
CA PHE A 91 -73.51 0.46 -8.96
C PHE A 91 -73.25 1.95 -9.00
N THR A 92 -73.70 2.64 -7.96
CA THR A 92 -73.46 4.07 -7.68
C THR A 92 -72.90 4.22 -6.26
N PHE A 93 -72.21 5.32 -5.97
CA PHE A 93 -71.39 5.48 -4.77
C PHE A 93 -71.59 6.87 -4.13
N GLU A 94 -71.79 6.93 -2.80
CA GLU A 94 -71.83 8.16 -1.99
C GLU A 94 -70.56 8.33 -1.14
N GLU A 95 -69.39 8.46 -1.78
CA GLU A 95 -68.09 8.67 -1.11
C GLU A 95 -67.78 7.64 -0.03
N ILE A 96 -67.45 6.43 -0.47
CA ILE A 96 -67.19 5.29 0.41
C ILE A 96 -65.68 5.02 0.58
N HIS A 97 -65.31 4.19 1.56
CA HIS A 97 -63.91 3.80 1.82
C HIS A 97 -63.61 2.35 1.37
N LEU A 98 -63.85 2.03 0.10
CA LEU A 98 -63.61 0.71 -0.50
C LEU A 98 -62.30 0.70 -1.32
N LEU A 99 -61.47 -0.34 -1.16
CA LEU A 99 -60.23 -0.52 -1.93
C LEU A 99 -60.35 -1.63 -2.98
N TYR A 100 -61.06 -2.71 -2.67
CA TYR A 100 -61.21 -3.87 -3.53
C TYR A 100 -62.68 -4.22 -3.72
N PHE A 101 -63.12 -4.32 -4.98
CA PHE A 101 -64.47 -4.72 -5.34
C PHE A 101 -64.46 -5.92 -6.30
N PHE A 102 -64.90 -7.07 -5.81
CA PHE A 102 -64.96 -8.31 -6.57
C PHE A 102 -66.36 -8.53 -7.14
N ILE A 103 -66.48 -8.89 -8.41
CA ILE A 103 -67.76 -9.05 -9.10
C ILE A 103 -67.82 -10.44 -9.75
N GLN A 104 -68.74 -11.26 -9.28
CA GLN A 104 -68.99 -12.61 -9.78
C GLN A 104 -70.35 -12.67 -10.47
N THR A 105 -70.36 -13.07 -11.74
CA THR A 105 -71.58 -13.13 -12.56
C THR A 105 -71.74 -14.49 -13.21
N ARG A 106 -72.97 -15.01 -13.22
CA ARG A 106 -73.29 -16.32 -13.78
C ARG A 106 -73.56 -16.32 -15.28
N PHE A 107 -74.40 -15.39 -15.75
CA PHE A 107 -74.87 -15.43 -17.13
C PHE A 107 -74.02 -14.55 -18.06
N ASN A 108 -73.77 -15.05 -19.27
CA ASN A 108 -73.02 -14.35 -20.33
C ASN A 108 -73.73 -13.07 -20.81
N ASP A 109 -75.04 -12.95 -20.51
CA ASP A 109 -75.92 -11.84 -20.90
C ASP A 109 -76.33 -10.92 -19.73
N SER A 110 -75.67 -11.06 -18.57
CA SER A 110 -75.81 -10.11 -17.45
C SER A 110 -74.89 -8.89 -17.66
N ARG A 111 -75.46 -7.69 -17.56
CA ARG A 111 -74.72 -6.43 -17.70
C ARG A 111 -74.39 -5.84 -16.33
N ILE A 112 -73.14 -5.45 -16.13
CA ILE A 112 -72.68 -4.69 -14.96
C ILE A 112 -72.39 -3.27 -15.41
N THR A 113 -72.88 -2.28 -14.67
CA THR A 113 -72.55 -0.87 -14.87
C THR A 113 -71.96 -0.31 -13.59
N LEU A 114 -70.78 0.30 -13.67
CA LEU A 114 -70.17 1.04 -12.58
C LEU A 114 -70.21 2.52 -12.93
N GLU A 115 -71.04 3.27 -12.22
CA GLU A 115 -71.02 4.73 -12.29
C GLU A 115 -69.85 5.27 -11.46
N GLU A 116 -69.38 6.47 -11.78
CA GLU A 116 -68.30 7.09 -11.02
C GLU A 116 -68.81 7.76 -9.75
N GLY A 117 -69.61 8.83 -9.85
CA GLY A 117 -70.17 9.49 -8.66
C GLY A 117 -69.13 9.71 -7.55
N GLY A 118 -69.42 9.24 -6.32
CA GLY A 118 -68.48 9.21 -5.21
C GLY A 118 -67.66 7.92 -5.10
N ARG A 119 -67.29 7.27 -6.21
CA ARG A 119 -66.49 6.03 -6.20
C ARG A 119 -65.10 6.31 -5.61
N PRO A 120 -64.51 5.35 -4.86
CA PRO A 120 -63.16 5.54 -4.37
C PRO A 120 -62.16 5.68 -5.52
N ASP A 121 -61.23 6.61 -5.33
CA ASP A 121 -60.11 6.77 -6.22
C ASP A 121 -59.14 5.57 -6.13
N ASN A 122 -58.72 5.06 -7.27
CA ASN A 122 -57.88 3.86 -7.43
C ASN A 122 -58.54 2.57 -6.93
N LEU A 123 -59.87 2.49 -7.00
CA LEU A 123 -60.60 1.26 -6.70
C LEU A 123 -60.09 0.11 -7.59
N PHE A 124 -59.74 -1.02 -6.97
CA PHE A 124 -59.45 -2.25 -7.69
C PHE A 124 -60.75 -3.02 -7.90
N VAL A 125 -61.17 -3.16 -9.15
CA VAL A 125 -62.34 -3.93 -9.55
C VAL A 125 -61.88 -5.18 -10.27
N SER A 126 -62.21 -6.33 -9.67
CA SER A 126 -61.92 -7.63 -10.27
C SER A 126 -63.21 -8.33 -10.64
N MET A 127 -63.35 -8.71 -11.91
CA MET A 127 -64.53 -9.41 -12.40
C MET A 127 -64.16 -10.81 -12.86
N GLY A 128 -64.79 -11.81 -12.28
CA GLY A 128 -64.44 -13.20 -12.53
C GLY A 128 -64.53 -14.07 -11.30
N CYS A 129 -64.17 -15.34 -11.48
CA CYS A 129 -64.15 -16.36 -10.44
C CYS A 129 -62.74 -16.93 -10.36
N PHE A 130 -62.12 -16.81 -9.19
CA PHE A 130 -60.69 -17.01 -8.98
C PHE A 130 -60.39 -18.18 -8.04
N ASN A 131 -61.41 -18.77 -7.39
CA ASN A 131 -61.28 -19.87 -6.44
C ASN A 131 -62.04 -21.13 -6.92
N ASN A 132 -62.01 -21.41 -8.22
CA ASN A 132 -62.74 -22.54 -8.83
C ASN A 132 -64.26 -22.52 -8.53
N GLU A 133 -64.85 -21.33 -8.37
CA GLU A 133 -66.29 -21.22 -8.18
C GLU A 133 -67.05 -21.74 -9.42
N GLU A 134 -68.07 -22.57 -9.22
CA GLU A 134 -68.92 -23.10 -10.29
C GLU A 134 -69.91 -22.03 -10.79
N TYR A 135 -70.42 -22.22 -12.01
CA TYR A 135 -71.47 -21.39 -12.65
C TYR A 135 -71.06 -19.96 -13.01
N CYS A 136 -69.78 -19.63 -13.04
CA CYS A 136 -69.34 -18.32 -13.49
C CYS A 136 -69.38 -18.21 -15.01
N ARG A 137 -69.69 -17.01 -15.51
CA ARG A 137 -69.67 -16.74 -16.95
C ARG A 137 -68.26 -16.93 -17.50
N THR A 138 -68.17 -17.47 -18.71
CA THR A 138 -66.90 -17.75 -19.40
C THR A 138 -66.66 -16.85 -20.60
N GLU A 139 -67.68 -16.12 -21.06
CA GLU A 139 -67.63 -15.20 -22.19
C GLU A 139 -68.64 -14.06 -22.03
N VAL A 140 -68.47 -12.98 -22.82
CA VAL A 140 -69.34 -11.79 -22.79
C VAL A 140 -69.83 -11.43 -24.20
N LEU A 141 -71.15 -11.33 -24.35
CA LEU A 141 -71.80 -10.93 -25.60
C LEU A 141 -71.70 -9.41 -25.84
N ASP A 142 -71.71 -8.98 -27.12
CA ASP A 142 -71.46 -7.59 -27.52
C ASP A 142 -72.37 -6.54 -26.83
N HIS A 143 -73.66 -6.84 -26.68
CA HIS A 143 -74.62 -5.92 -26.05
C HIS A 143 -74.62 -5.99 -24.52
N GLN A 144 -73.79 -6.86 -23.92
CA GLN A 144 -73.81 -7.21 -22.49
C GLN A 144 -72.47 -6.93 -21.80
N ARG A 145 -71.63 -6.13 -22.46
CA ARG A 145 -70.32 -5.69 -21.97
C ARG A 145 -70.47 -4.89 -20.68
N PRO A 146 -69.64 -5.14 -19.65
CA PRO A 146 -69.57 -4.28 -18.49
C PRO A 146 -69.28 -2.85 -18.90
N THR A 147 -70.09 -1.91 -18.40
CA THR A 147 -69.99 -0.49 -18.70
C THR A 147 -69.43 0.24 -17.50
N ILE A 148 -68.44 1.10 -17.69
CA ILE A 148 -67.79 1.82 -16.59
C ILE A 148 -67.69 3.28 -16.99
N ALA A 149 -68.23 4.16 -16.14
CA ALA A 149 -68.03 5.60 -16.26
C ALA A 149 -66.69 6.00 -15.65
N PHE A 150 -65.92 6.82 -16.37
CA PHE A 150 -64.58 7.22 -15.98
C PHE A 150 -64.29 8.69 -16.37
N ASN A 151 -64.07 9.53 -15.35
CA ASN A 151 -63.86 10.98 -15.45
C ASN A 151 -62.60 11.40 -14.67
N ASN A 152 -62.58 11.28 -13.34
CA ASN A 152 -61.50 11.83 -12.49
C ASN A 152 -61.00 10.91 -11.36
N GLN A 153 -61.69 9.80 -11.10
CA GLN A 153 -61.31 8.82 -10.08
C GLN A 153 -60.65 7.62 -10.74
N GLY A 154 -59.40 7.35 -10.34
CA GLY A 154 -58.59 6.27 -10.85
C GLY A 154 -59.23 4.89 -10.64
N LEU A 155 -58.83 3.92 -11.45
CA LEU A 155 -59.44 2.60 -11.48
C LEU A 155 -58.45 1.53 -11.95
N HIS A 156 -58.49 0.36 -11.32
CA HIS A 156 -57.76 -0.84 -11.77
C HIS A 156 -58.78 -1.93 -12.09
N LEU A 157 -58.81 -2.39 -13.34
CA LEU A 157 -59.67 -3.47 -13.83
C LEU A 157 -58.88 -4.76 -14.02
N PHE A 158 -59.37 -5.84 -13.44
CA PHE A 158 -58.81 -7.18 -13.58
C PHE A 158 -59.87 -8.20 -13.97
N SER A 159 -59.54 -9.16 -14.83
CA SER A 159 -60.43 -10.28 -15.11
C SER A 159 -59.74 -11.60 -15.48
N ASN A 160 -60.40 -12.72 -15.20
CA ASN A 160 -59.97 -14.03 -15.65
C ASN A 160 -60.38 -14.37 -17.11
N ILE A 161 -61.38 -13.68 -17.66
CA ILE A 161 -61.85 -13.82 -19.05
C ILE A 161 -61.78 -12.47 -19.77
N ASP A 162 -61.91 -12.43 -21.09
CA ASP A 162 -62.05 -11.15 -21.80
C ASP A 162 -63.44 -10.55 -21.52
N GLN A 163 -63.48 -9.53 -20.67
CA GLN A 163 -64.73 -8.86 -20.31
C GLN A 163 -65.20 -7.88 -21.39
N ARG A 164 -64.33 -7.55 -22.36
CA ARG A 164 -64.62 -6.60 -23.44
C ARG A 164 -65.15 -5.27 -22.89
N TRP A 165 -64.47 -4.75 -21.87
CA TRP A 165 -64.84 -3.57 -21.09
C TRP A 165 -65.29 -2.40 -21.97
N TRP A 166 -66.43 -1.81 -21.61
CA TRP A 166 -66.94 -0.60 -22.25
C TRP A 166 -66.72 0.61 -21.34
N LEU A 167 -65.76 1.46 -21.70
CA LEU A 167 -65.32 2.58 -20.87
C LEU A 167 -65.87 3.89 -21.43
N SER A 168 -66.76 4.51 -20.68
CA SER A 168 -67.38 5.79 -21.00
C SER A 168 -66.49 6.91 -20.44
N PHE A 169 -65.71 7.54 -21.32
CA PHE A 169 -64.69 8.51 -20.96
C PHE A 169 -65.19 9.95 -21.05
N HIS A 170 -65.02 10.71 -19.95
CA HIS A 170 -65.24 12.15 -19.93
C HIS A 170 -63.97 12.88 -19.48
N ARG A 171 -63.61 13.99 -20.13
CA ARG A 171 -62.49 14.85 -19.73
C ARG A 171 -62.88 16.30 -19.96
N ASP A 172 -62.69 17.13 -18.93
CA ASP A 172 -62.94 18.57 -19.04
C ASP A 172 -61.64 19.38 -19.17
N SER A 173 -61.78 20.68 -19.42
CA SER A 173 -60.66 21.61 -19.59
C SER A 173 -59.99 22.03 -18.28
N THR A 174 -60.53 21.64 -17.12
CA THR A 174 -60.03 22.03 -15.79
C THR A 174 -59.13 20.95 -15.16
N MET A 175 -59.08 19.75 -15.75
CA MET A 175 -58.20 18.68 -15.30
C MET A 175 -56.73 19.08 -15.42
N LEU A 176 -55.97 18.92 -14.34
CA LEU A 176 -54.53 19.21 -14.28
C LEU A 176 -53.64 17.97 -14.47
N TYR A 177 -54.22 16.77 -14.45
CA TYR A 177 -53.55 15.49 -14.61
C TYR A 177 -54.51 14.46 -15.23
N SER A 178 -53.97 13.37 -15.79
CA SER A 178 -54.78 12.29 -16.34
C SER A 178 -55.11 11.25 -15.28
N PRO A 179 -56.39 10.87 -15.05
CA PRO A 179 -56.74 9.88 -14.03
C PRO A 179 -56.12 8.51 -14.33
N TYR A 180 -55.77 7.79 -13.26
CA TYR A 180 -55.14 6.47 -13.38
C TYR A 180 -56.14 5.44 -13.90
N LEU A 181 -55.83 4.76 -15.00
CA LEU A 181 -56.58 3.60 -15.46
C LEU A 181 -55.60 2.47 -15.76
N PHE A 182 -55.82 1.33 -15.12
CA PHE A 182 -55.07 0.10 -15.39
C PHE A 182 -56.00 -1.03 -15.76
N ILE A 183 -55.69 -1.77 -16.83
CA ILE A 183 -56.50 -2.89 -17.31
C ILE A 183 -55.60 -4.11 -17.48
N ASP A 184 -55.96 -5.20 -16.82
CA ASP A 184 -55.20 -6.45 -16.81
C ASP A 184 -56.12 -7.68 -16.68
N GLY A 185 -55.55 -8.87 -16.81
CA GLY A 185 -56.26 -10.12 -16.63
C GLY A 185 -55.39 -11.35 -16.79
N THR A 186 -55.89 -12.52 -16.38
CA THR A 186 -55.24 -13.80 -16.72
C THR A 186 -55.41 -14.15 -18.20
N THR A 187 -56.28 -13.44 -18.90
CA THR A 187 -56.48 -13.50 -20.35
C THR A 187 -56.49 -12.08 -20.93
N TYR A 188 -56.15 -11.96 -22.22
CA TYR A 188 -56.11 -10.67 -22.91
C TYR A 188 -57.47 -9.98 -22.89
N GLN A 189 -57.47 -8.68 -22.61
CA GLN A 189 -58.67 -7.84 -22.56
C GLN A 189 -58.83 -7.02 -23.86
N ASN A 190 -60.06 -6.87 -24.35
CA ASN A 190 -60.36 -6.05 -25.53
C ASN A 190 -61.28 -4.85 -25.20
N PRO A 191 -60.74 -3.78 -24.56
CA PRO A 191 -61.54 -2.63 -24.15
C PRO A 191 -61.99 -1.77 -25.32
N THR A 192 -63.19 -1.21 -25.19
CA THR A 192 -63.76 -0.18 -26.08
C THR A 192 -63.89 1.13 -25.29
N PHE A 193 -63.35 2.21 -25.84
CA PHE A 193 -63.39 3.54 -25.25
C PHE A 193 -64.42 4.39 -25.98
N GLN A 194 -65.48 4.79 -25.29
CA GLN A 194 -66.52 5.68 -25.81
C GLN A 194 -66.26 7.12 -25.34
N PHE A 195 -66.24 8.06 -26.28
CA PHE A 195 -66.05 9.49 -25.99
C PHE A 195 -67.31 10.31 -26.27
N PHE A 196 -67.59 11.25 -25.37
CA PHE A 196 -68.73 12.18 -25.46
C PHE A 196 -68.31 13.52 -26.08
N SER A 197 -69.28 14.27 -26.61
CA SER A 197 -69.05 15.63 -27.14
C SER A 197 -68.45 16.55 -26.08
N GLY A 198 -67.40 17.30 -26.44
CA GLY A 198 -66.74 18.24 -25.55
C GLY A 198 -65.59 17.65 -24.70
N THR A 199 -65.25 16.36 -24.90
CA THR A 199 -64.08 15.75 -24.25
C THR A 199 -62.81 16.47 -24.68
N ASN A 200 -62.03 16.95 -23.71
CA ASN A 200 -60.77 17.64 -23.96
C ASN A 200 -59.59 16.65 -24.03
N PHE A 201 -58.83 16.71 -25.13
CA PHE A 201 -57.63 15.91 -25.36
C PHE A 201 -56.33 16.75 -25.39
N GLY A 202 -56.44 18.06 -25.15
CA GLY A 202 -55.34 19.02 -25.20
C GLY A 202 -54.81 19.31 -26.61
N ASP A 203 -54.08 20.42 -26.72
CA ASP A 203 -53.65 21.02 -28.00
C ASP A 203 -52.30 20.49 -28.52
N VAL A 204 -51.61 19.65 -27.75
CA VAL A 204 -50.31 19.07 -28.11
C VAL A 204 -50.38 17.55 -28.20
N GLU A 205 -49.55 16.97 -29.07
CA GLU A 205 -49.64 15.55 -29.45
C GLU A 205 -49.42 14.58 -28.29
N PHE A 206 -48.49 14.90 -27.39
CA PHE A 206 -48.18 14.11 -26.19
C PHE A 206 -48.74 14.75 -24.91
N SER A 207 -49.89 15.44 -25.01
CA SER A 207 -50.60 15.95 -23.84
C SER A 207 -50.96 14.80 -22.89
N TYR A 208 -50.82 14.97 -21.58
CA TYR A 208 -51.25 13.98 -20.60
C TYR A 208 -52.75 13.67 -20.73
N LEU A 209 -53.56 14.62 -21.22
CA LEU A 209 -54.97 14.42 -21.57
C LEU A 209 -55.20 13.44 -22.74
N ARG A 210 -54.15 12.87 -23.32
CA ARG A 210 -54.23 11.78 -24.31
C ARG A 210 -53.80 10.41 -23.78
N TYR A 211 -53.33 10.32 -22.53
CA TYR A 211 -53.14 9.06 -21.83
C TYR A 211 -54.46 8.30 -21.78
N LEU A 212 -54.50 7.05 -22.24
CA LEU A 212 -55.72 6.25 -22.28
C LEU A 212 -55.79 5.28 -21.10
N PHE A 213 -54.81 4.38 -20.99
CA PHE A 213 -54.60 3.45 -19.87
C PHE A 213 -53.22 2.81 -19.96
N SER A 214 -52.84 2.08 -18.90
CA SER A 214 -51.68 1.20 -18.84
C SER A 214 -52.11 -0.23 -18.51
N GLY A 215 -51.36 -1.24 -18.94
CA GLY A 215 -51.74 -2.63 -18.68
C GLY A 215 -50.73 -3.65 -19.19
N ASN A 216 -50.84 -4.90 -18.75
CA ASN A 216 -49.91 -5.97 -19.13
C ASN A 216 -50.27 -6.56 -20.50
N GLU A 217 -49.25 -6.82 -21.32
CA GLU A 217 -49.27 -7.49 -22.63
C GLU A 217 -50.63 -7.53 -23.36
N PHE A 218 -51.00 -6.45 -24.07
CA PHE A 218 -52.11 -6.50 -25.04
C PHE A 218 -51.59 -6.90 -26.44
N THR A 219 -52.32 -7.76 -27.13
CA THR A 219 -52.04 -8.17 -28.51
C THR A 219 -52.82 -7.37 -29.55
N GLN A 220 -53.90 -6.69 -29.16
CA GLN A 220 -54.75 -5.87 -30.04
C GLN A 220 -54.84 -4.42 -29.56
N ILE A 221 -54.97 -3.50 -30.51
CA ILE A 221 -55.15 -2.07 -30.23
C ILE A 221 -56.61 -1.86 -29.76
N PRO A 222 -56.84 -1.16 -28.63
CA PRO A 222 -58.17 -0.81 -28.16
C PRO A 222 -59.02 -0.11 -29.20
N THR A 223 -60.33 -0.36 -29.17
CA THR A 223 -61.28 0.29 -30.09
C THR A 223 -61.75 1.62 -29.52
N ILE A 224 -61.82 2.66 -30.34
CA ILE A 224 -62.43 3.95 -30.00
C ILE A 224 -63.80 4.07 -30.67
N GLN A 225 -64.78 4.62 -29.95
CA GLN A 225 -66.08 4.98 -30.47
C GLN A 225 -66.48 6.40 -30.06
N TRP A 226 -67.15 7.11 -30.98
CA TRP A 226 -67.64 8.47 -30.78
C TRP A 226 -69.15 8.47 -30.74
N GLU A 227 -69.74 9.08 -29.71
CA GLU A 227 -71.20 9.18 -29.61
C GLU A 227 -71.78 10.27 -30.54
N PHE A 228 -71.01 11.32 -30.82
CA PHE A 228 -71.46 12.48 -31.59
C PHE A 228 -70.37 13.01 -32.55
N SER A 229 -70.78 13.78 -33.57
CA SER A 229 -69.90 14.46 -34.56
C SER A 229 -69.71 15.94 -34.18
N PRO A 230 -68.54 16.59 -34.40
CA PRO A 230 -67.38 16.15 -35.20
C PRO A 230 -66.46 15.17 -34.47
N GLN A 231 -66.10 14.11 -35.19
CA GLN A 231 -65.10 13.14 -34.74
C GLN A 231 -63.71 13.77 -34.86
N LEU A 232 -62.87 13.57 -33.85
CA LEU A 232 -61.45 13.87 -33.96
C LEU A 232 -60.75 12.67 -34.63
N ASP A 233 -59.86 12.96 -35.58
CA ASP A 233 -59.02 11.97 -36.26
C ASP A 233 -57.93 11.46 -35.30
N LEU A 234 -58.32 10.63 -34.33
CA LEU A 234 -57.44 10.02 -33.33
C LEU A 234 -57.34 8.50 -33.49
N LYS A 235 -56.15 7.95 -33.24
CA LYS A 235 -55.85 6.52 -33.19
C LYS A 235 -55.10 6.16 -31.90
N VAL A 236 -55.29 4.95 -31.40
CA VAL A 236 -54.56 4.46 -30.22
C VAL A 236 -53.21 3.86 -30.63
N LYS A 237 -52.15 4.20 -29.91
CA LYS A 237 -50.80 3.64 -30.09
C LYS A 237 -50.17 3.29 -28.73
N VAL A 238 -49.28 2.30 -28.75
CA VAL A 238 -48.40 1.99 -27.62
C VAL A 238 -47.21 2.94 -27.68
N VAL A 239 -47.00 3.70 -26.60
CA VAL A 239 -45.91 4.70 -26.51
C VAL A 239 -44.86 4.34 -25.47
N CYS A 240 -45.13 3.34 -24.63
CA CYS A 240 -44.16 2.74 -23.73
C CYS A 240 -44.41 1.24 -23.59
N LYS A 241 -43.35 0.43 -23.61
CA LYS A 241 -43.35 -0.98 -23.24
C LYS A 241 -42.12 -1.29 -22.41
N ARG A 242 -42.33 -1.77 -21.19
CA ARG A 242 -41.25 -2.03 -20.22
C ARG A 242 -41.45 -3.37 -19.55
N THR A 243 -40.36 -4.13 -19.43
CA THR A 243 -40.33 -5.41 -18.72
C THR A 243 -39.30 -5.31 -17.59
N ILE A 244 -39.72 -5.66 -16.37
CA ILE A 244 -38.83 -5.72 -15.20
C ILE A 244 -38.42 -7.16 -14.92
N SER A 245 -37.30 -7.37 -14.23
CA SER A 245 -36.74 -8.72 -14.04
C SER A 245 -37.63 -9.66 -13.23
N THR A 246 -38.56 -9.11 -12.44
CA THR A 246 -39.48 -9.88 -11.58
C THR A 246 -40.79 -10.23 -12.27
N SER A 247 -41.02 -9.80 -13.51
CA SER A 247 -42.27 -10.03 -14.25
C SER A 247 -42.01 -10.72 -15.58
N ILE A 248 -42.86 -11.69 -15.91
CA ILE A 248 -42.88 -12.31 -17.24
C ILE A 248 -43.62 -11.45 -18.28
N HIS A 249 -44.47 -10.53 -17.83
CA HIS A 249 -45.27 -9.65 -18.69
C HIS A 249 -44.69 -8.25 -18.75
N SER A 250 -44.78 -7.65 -19.93
CA SER A 250 -44.43 -6.24 -20.16
C SER A 250 -45.60 -5.31 -19.84
N LEU A 251 -45.34 -4.23 -19.11
CA LEU A 251 -46.26 -3.10 -18.99
C LEU A 251 -46.28 -2.36 -20.33
N LYS A 252 -47.47 -2.04 -20.84
CA LYS A 252 -47.68 -1.14 -21.98
C LYS A 252 -48.47 0.09 -21.57
N ARG A 253 -48.07 1.26 -22.06
CA ARG A 253 -48.79 2.54 -21.92
C ARG A 253 -49.43 2.92 -23.26
N PHE A 254 -50.73 3.15 -23.26
CA PHE A 254 -51.51 3.48 -24.45
C PHE A 254 -51.86 4.96 -24.48
N PHE A 255 -51.63 5.59 -25.63
CA PHE A 255 -51.93 7.00 -25.88
C PHE A 255 -52.78 7.15 -27.14
N MET A 256 -53.58 8.20 -27.17
CA MET A 256 -54.29 8.64 -28.37
C MET A 256 -53.44 9.66 -29.14
N LEU A 257 -53.33 9.46 -30.44
CA LEU A 257 -52.51 10.30 -31.33
C LEU A 257 -53.31 10.66 -32.57
N THR A 258 -53.02 11.80 -33.18
CA THR A 258 -53.65 12.22 -34.43
C THR A 258 -53.31 11.26 -35.57
N ILE A 259 -54.27 10.97 -36.43
CA ILE A 259 -54.09 10.02 -37.55
C ILE A 259 -52.99 10.51 -38.50
N SER A 260 -52.87 11.84 -38.67
CA SER A 260 -51.86 12.52 -39.50
C SER A 260 -50.45 12.54 -38.92
N TYR A 261 -50.24 12.15 -37.66
CA TYR A 261 -48.90 12.15 -37.07
C TYR A 261 -48.03 11.01 -37.64
N ASP A 262 -46.76 11.33 -37.92
CA ASP A 262 -45.81 10.39 -38.52
C ASP A 262 -45.55 9.19 -37.60
N GLU A 263 -45.96 8.01 -38.05
CA GLU A 263 -45.84 6.78 -37.28
C GLU A 263 -44.38 6.35 -37.06
N ASN A 264 -43.46 6.79 -37.92
CA ASN A 264 -42.04 6.45 -37.77
C ASN A 264 -41.39 7.13 -36.55
N LEU A 265 -42.03 8.19 -36.02
CA LEU A 265 -41.57 8.91 -34.83
C LEU A 265 -42.07 8.28 -33.52
N ILE A 266 -42.95 7.27 -33.59
CA ILE A 266 -43.54 6.62 -32.41
C ILE A 266 -43.04 5.18 -32.33
N ASN A 267 -42.45 4.82 -31.21
CA ASN A 267 -42.08 3.46 -30.87
C ASN A 267 -42.47 3.15 -29.42
N GLU A 268 -42.23 1.91 -29.00
CA GLU A 268 -42.57 1.45 -27.66
C GLU A 268 -41.65 2.02 -26.55
N ASN A 269 -40.82 3.03 -26.82
CA ASN A 269 -40.01 3.74 -25.83
C ASN A 269 -40.21 5.26 -25.87
N THR A 270 -41.11 5.77 -26.72
CA THR A 270 -41.27 7.22 -26.97
C THR A 270 -41.68 8.01 -25.73
N LEU A 271 -42.56 7.46 -24.89
CA LEU A 271 -43.12 8.16 -23.73
C LEU A 271 -43.18 7.25 -22.49
N CYS A 272 -42.02 6.73 -22.07
CA CYS A 272 -41.86 5.96 -20.82
C CYS A 272 -41.53 6.83 -19.59
N GLY A 273 -41.25 8.12 -19.79
CA GLY A 273 -40.88 9.05 -18.73
C GLY A 273 -42.04 9.40 -17.80
N CYS A 274 -41.70 9.55 -16.53
CA CYS A 274 -42.47 10.19 -15.48
C CYS A 274 -41.84 11.53 -15.18
N VAL A 275 -42.30 12.54 -15.94
CA VAL A 275 -41.74 13.88 -15.91
C VAL A 275 -42.35 14.65 -14.75
N THR A 276 -41.50 15.25 -13.92
CA THR A 276 -41.94 16.09 -12.80
C THR A 276 -41.33 17.49 -12.88
N ASN A 277 -42.10 18.49 -12.45
CA ASN A 277 -41.63 19.88 -12.29
C ASN A 277 -41.28 20.21 -10.83
N SER A 278 -41.45 19.25 -9.92
CA SER A 278 -41.16 19.38 -8.49
C SER A 278 -39.94 18.54 -8.14
N ASN A 279 -39.09 19.07 -7.24
CA ASN A 279 -38.01 18.29 -6.64
C ASN A 279 -38.48 17.45 -5.42
N TYR A 280 -39.78 17.49 -5.12
CA TYR A 280 -40.45 16.69 -4.11
C TYR A 280 -41.34 15.65 -4.82
N ILE A 281 -40.85 14.41 -4.90
CA ILE A 281 -41.51 13.30 -5.62
C ILE A 281 -42.34 12.50 -4.62
N ASN A 282 -43.62 12.87 -4.51
CA ASN A 282 -44.54 12.29 -3.53
C ASN A 282 -45.54 11.32 -4.19
N ASN A 283 -46.20 10.52 -3.36
CA ASN A 283 -47.28 9.62 -3.76
C ASN A 283 -48.63 10.36 -3.85
N ASP A 284 -48.65 11.53 -4.49
CA ASP A 284 -49.86 12.32 -4.72
C ASP A 284 -50.10 12.56 -6.21
N LYS A 285 -51.34 12.91 -6.56
CA LYS A 285 -51.80 13.12 -7.94
C LYS A 285 -51.16 14.32 -8.63
N THR A 286 -50.46 15.18 -7.90
CA THR A 286 -49.88 16.43 -8.41
C THR A 286 -48.40 16.30 -8.78
N THR A 287 -47.74 15.21 -8.37
CA THR A 287 -46.32 14.97 -8.67
C THR A 287 -46.06 14.78 -10.16
N PHE A 288 -46.98 14.11 -10.88
CA PHE A 288 -46.86 13.75 -12.28
C PHE A 288 -48.15 14.04 -13.03
N ASP A 289 -48.03 14.61 -14.24
CA ASP A 289 -49.17 14.89 -15.12
C ASP A 289 -49.88 13.61 -15.59
N ILE A 290 -49.14 12.49 -15.67
CA ILE A 290 -49.67 11.16 -16.00
C ILE A 290 -49.70 10.31 -14.72
N SER A 291 -50.89 10.00 -14.21
CA SER A 291 -51.02 9.35 -12.89
C SER A 291 -50.54 7.90 -12.81
N ASP A 292 -50.30 7.19 -13.93
CA ASP A 292 -49.75 5.84 -13.89
C ASP A 292 -48.32 5.79 -13.31
N CYS A 293 -47.60 6.92 -13.35
CA CYS A 293 -46.30 7.10 -12.73
C CYS A 293 -46.30 6.88 -11.22
N GLN A 294 -47.43 7.14 -10.57
CA GLN A 294 -47.59 6.93 -9.14
C GLN A 294 -47.70 5.44 -8.79
N PHE A 295 -48.40 4.67 -9.61
CA PHE A 295 -48.77 3.28 -9.31
C PHE A 295 -47.85 2.24 -9.96
N ASN A 296 -47.32 2.56 -11.14
CA ASN A 296 -46.51 1.65 -11.98
C ASN A 296 -45.06 2.13 -12.12
N SER A 297 -44.58 2.93 -11.16
CA SER A 297 -43.26 3.57 -11.20
C SER A 297 -42.11 2.59 -11.47
N SER A 298 -42.20 1.34 -10.99
CA SER A 298 -41.18 0.31 -11.21
C SER A 298 -40.92 -0.02 -12.68
N TYR A 299 -41.92 0.21 -13.55
CA TYR A 299 -41.82 -0.01 -14.99
C TYR A 299 -41.50 1.27 -15.76
N LEU A 300 -41.48 2.43 -15.12
CA LEU A 300 -41.41 3.72 -15.80
C LEU A 300 -40.12 4.47 -15.42
N ASP A 301 -39.69 5.35 -16.31
CA ASP A 301 -38.43 6.08 -16.16
C ASP A 301 -38.68 7.33 -15.31
N LEU A 302 -37.93 7.52 -14.22
CA LEU A 302 -37.99 8.78 -13.49
C LEU A 302 -37.32 9.87 -14.32
N ASP A 303 -38.08 10.88 -14.77
CA ASP A 303 -37.57 11.92 -15.65
C ASP A 303 -37.46 13.27 -14.92
N LEU A 304 -36.22 13.63 -14.58
CA LEU A 304 -35.87 14.86 -13.88
C LEU A 304 -35.34 15.95 -14.84
N THR A 305 -35.47 15.75 -16.15
CA THR A 305 -34.86 16.65 -17.14
C THR A 305 -35.47 18.05 -17.14
N LYS A 306 -36.72 18.21 -16.68
CA LYS A 306 -37.39 19.52 -16.55
C LYS A 306 -37.01 20.32 -15.29
N LEU A 307 -36.30 19.72 -14.32
CA LEU A 307 -35.92 20.40 -13.08
C LEU A 307 -34.71 21.35 -13.23
N THR A 308 -34.14 21.46 -14.44
CA THR A 308 -32.96 22.28 -14.71
C THR A 308 -33.18 23.75 -14.36
N LYS A 309 -32.29 24.30 -13.55
CA LYS A 309 -32.17 25.74 -13.31
C LYS A 309 -31.00 26.29 -14.11
N ASP A 310 -31.08 27.53 -14.59
CA ASP A 310 -30.09 28.22 -15.44
C ASP A 310 -28.72 28.51 -14.78
N ASN A 311 -28.34 27.83 -13.69
CA ASN A 311 -27.03 27.97 -13.06
C ASN A 311 -26.58 26.62 -12.50
N ASN A 312 -25.27 26.32 -12.61
CA ASN A 312 -24.54 25.12 -12.15
C ASN A 312 -24.72 24.78 -10.65
N ASN A 313 -25.95 24.51 -10.23
CA ASN A 313 -26.33 24.25 -8.85
C ASN A 313 -26.76 22.79 -8.69
N ASN A 314 -26.42 22.23 -7.53
CA ASN A 314 -26.91 20.95 -7.05
C ASN A 314 -28.45 21.00 -6.91
N ILE A 315 -29.13 19.97 -7.40
CA ILE A 315 -30.59 19.80 -7.21
C ILE A 315 -30.80 18.72 -6.16
N GLU A 316 -31.41 19.08 -5.04
CA GLU A 316 -31.85 18.11 -4.04
C GLU A 316 -33.21 17.54 -4.42
N ILE A 317 -33.30 16.20 -4.48
CA ILE A 317 -34.48 15.42 -4.82
C ILE A 317 -34.95 14.69 -3.56
N ASN A 318 -36.12 15.07 -3.05
CA ASN A 318 -36.79 14.37 -1.96
C ASN A 318 -37.77 13.36 -2.54
N ILE A 319 -37.51 12.07 -2.35
CA ILE A 319 -38.27 11.01 -3.01
C ILE A 319 -39.05 10.15 -2.01
N PHE A 320 -40.33 9.85 -2.30
CA PHE A 320 -41.19 8.95 -1.49
C PHE A 320 -41.66 7.71 -2.27
N ILE A 321 -41.47 7.70 -3.59
CA ILE A 321 -41.72 6.53 -4.45
C ILE A 321 -40.38 5.86 -4.72
N ASN A 322 -40.21 4.61 -4.27
CA ASN A 322 -38.90 4.00 -4.15
C ASN A 322 -38.52 3.00 -5.24
N LYS A 323 -39.36 2.74 -6.24
CA LYS A 323 -39.07 1.80 -7.33
C LYS A 323 -39.20 2.50 -8.67
N TRP A 324 -38.16 2.40 -9.50
CA TRP A 324 -38.11 3.01 -10.82
C TRP A 324 -37.49 2.07 -11.83
N TYR A 325 -37.86 2.21 -13.09
CA TYR A 325 -37.21 1.44 -14.15
C TYR A 325 -35.79 1.96 -14.39
N THR A 326 -35.67 3.25 -14.69
CA THR A 326 -34.38 3.94 -14.82
C THR A 326 -34.51 5.40 -14.44
N LEU A 327 -33.43 6.16 -14.58
CA LEU A 327 -33.36 7.57 -14.27
C LEU A 327 -32.88 8.38 -15.48
N LEU A 328 -33.66 9.40 -15.86
CA LEU A 328 -33.32 10.37 -16.89
C LEU A 328 -33.00 11.71 -16.24
N ILE A 329 -31.77 12.17 -16.46
CA ILE A 329 -31.23 13.42 -15.92
C ILE A 329 -30.51 14.19 -17.02
N THR A 330 -30.40 15.51 -16.84
CA THR A 330 -29.66 16.37 -17.74
C THR A 330 -28.14 16.29 -17.51
N ASN A 331 -27.39 16.71 -18.53
CA ASN A 331 -25.94 16.78 -18.45
C ASN A 331 -25.49 18.00 -17.63
N TYR A 332 -24.32 17.89 -16.99
CA TYR A 332 -23.63 18.95 -16.25
C TYR A 332 -24.35 19.44 -14.99
N GLN A 333 -25.36 18.71 -14.52
CA GLN A 333 -26.06 18.97 -13.26
C GLN A 333 -25.85 17.82 -12.27
N THR A 334 -25.69 18.17 -11.00
CA THR A 334 -25.58 17.20 -9.90
C THR A 334 -26.92 17.06 -9.19
N TYR A 335 -27.48 15.85 -9.17
CA TYR A 335 -28.70 15.54 -8.45
C TYR A 335 -28.39 14.77 -7.16
N ILE A 336 -28.96 15.22 -6.04
CA ILE A 336 -28.74 14.65 -4.70
C ILE A 336 -30.05 14.03 -4.22
N PHE A 337 -30.10 12.70 -4.16
CA PHE A 337 -31.27 11.96 -3.71
C PHE A 337 -31.28 11.81 -2.19
N LYS A 338 -32.32 12.37 -1.56
CA LYS A 338 -32.63 12.28 -0.13
C LYS A 338 -34.00 11.65 0.07
N SER A 339 -34.17 10.89 1.14
CA SER A 339 -35.46 10.31 1.48
C SER A 339 -35.51 9.90 2.95
N SER A 340 -36.72 9.88 3.53
CA SER A 340 -37.00 9.13 4.76
C SER A 340 -37.14 7.62 4.51
N LEU A 341 -37.15 7.18 3.24
CA LEU A 341 -37.16 5.78 2.86
C LEU A 341 -35.80 5.15 3.11
N ASN A 342 -35.82 3.87 3.49
CA ASN A 342 -34.59 3.12 3.74
C ASN A 342 -33.81 2.81 2.45
N VAL A 343 -34.48 2.67 1.31
CA VAL A 343 -33.88 2.17 0.06
C VAL A 343 -34.61 2.68 -1.18
N ILE A 344 -33.87 2.90 -2.26
CA ILE A 344 -34.37 3.11 -3.63
C ILE A 344 -33.96 1.95 -4.54
N TYR A 345 -34.85 1.56 -5.44
CA TYR A 345 -34.68 0.46 -6.38
C TYR A 345 -34.72 0.95 -7.83
N PHE A 346 -33.77 0.49 -8.63
CA PHE A 346 -33.73 0.68 -10.07
C PHE A 346 -33.63 -0.67 -10.79
N GLU A 347 -34.48 -0.89 -11.80
CA GLU A 347 -34.33 -2.03 -12.73
C GLU A 347 -33.04 -1.88 -13.56
N LYS A 348 -32.75 -0.66 -14.02
CA LYS A 348 -31.56 -0.29 -14.77
C LYS A 348 -31.03 1.06 -14.28
N LEU A 349 -29.77 1.13 -13.87
CA LEU A 349 -29.07 2.39 -13.61
C LEU A 349 -27.87 2.51 -14.55
N GLU A 350 -27.84 3.57 -15.34
CA GLU A 350 -26.82 3.77 -16.36
C GLU A 350 -25.86 4.91 -15.99
N LEU A 351 -24.58 4.58 -15.88
CA LEU A 351 -23.51 5.54 -15.61
C LEU A 351 -22.94 6.01 -16.96
N GLN A 352 -23.03 7.32 -17.17
CA GLN A 352 -22.61 7.98 -18.41
C GLN A 352 -21.83 9.26 -18.09
N GLN A 353 -20.89 9.62 -18.97
CA GLN A 353 -20.12 10.84 -18.90
C GLN A 353 -21.01 12.09 -18.81
N ASN A 354 -20.53 13.14 -18.14
CA ASN A 354 -21.21 14.42 -17.92
C ASN A 354 -22.47 14.34 -17.03
N LYS A 355 -22.84 13.16 -16.53
CA LYS A 355 -23.91 12.99 -15.53
C LYS A 355 -23.31 12.90 -14.13
N SER A 356 -23.99 13.51 -13.17
CA SER A 356 -23.57 13.49 -11.77
C SER A 356 -24.72 13.20 -10.82
N LEU A 357 -24.55 12.17 -9.99
CA LEU A 357 -25.55 11.72 -9.02
C LEU A 357 -24.93 11.48 -7.66
N ILE A 358 -25.64 11.86 -6.61
CA ILE A 358 -25.30 11.55 -5.23
C ILE A 358 -26.51 10.88 -4.58
N PHE A 359 -26.35 9.65 -4.09
CA PHE A 359 -27.37 8.93 -3.33
C PHE A 359 -27.04 9.01 -1.84
N GLU A 360 -27.86 9.71 -1.05
CA GLU A 360 -27.80 9.73 0.42
C GLU A 360 -28.74 8.69 1.06
N ILE A 361 -29.14 7.69 0.26
CA ILE A 361 -30.07 6.62 0.58
C ILE A 361 -29.50 5.29 0.08
N ASN A 362 -29.89 4.16 0.65
CA ASN A 362 -29.42 2.85 0.15
C ASN A 362 -29.96 2.63 -1.26
N CYS A 363 -29.15 2.07 -2.15
CA CYS A 363 -29.51 1.84 -3.54
C CYS A 363 -29.44 0.36 -3.88
N ILE A 364 -30.51 -0.18 -4.48
CA ILE A 364 -30.51 -1.52 -5.08
C ILE A 364 -30.70 -1.35 -6.58
N VAL A 365 -29.73 -1.83 -7.33
CA VAL A 365 -29.75 -1.77 -8.79
C VAL A 365 -29.79 -3.20 -9.32
N ASN A 366 -30.80 -3.51 -10.13
CA ASN A 366 -30.87 -4.81 -10.76
C ASN A 366 -29.81 -4.93 -11.87
N ASN A 367 -29.79 -4.00 -12.83
CA ASN A 367 -28.77 -3.93 -13.87
C ASN A 367 -27.99 -2.61 -13.78
N LEU A 368 -26.76 -2.65 -13.27
CA LEU A 368 -25.84 -1.51 -13.32
C LEU A 368 -25.11 -1.52 -14.66
N VAL A 369 -25.33 -0.49 -15.47
CA VAL A 369 -24.75 -0.36 -16.81
C VAL A 369 -23.70 0.73 -16.83
N ILE A 370 -22.46 0.38 -17.20
CA ILE A 370 -21.36 1.35 -17.36
C ILE A 370 -21.09 1.58 -18.84
N THR A 371 -21.40 2.79 -19.30
CA THR A 371 -21.06 3.23 -20.68
C THR A 371 -19.80 4.10 -20.72
N SER A 372 -19.52 4.81 -19.64
CA SER A 372 -18.35 5.66 -19.47
C SER A 372 -18.21 6.08 -18.00
N PRO A 373 -17.00 6.48 -17.53
CA PRO A 373 -16.80 6.99 -16.18
C PRO A 373 -17.66 8.24 -15.91
N ALA A 374 -18.34 8.24 -14.77
CA ALA A 374 -19.31 9.27 -14.40
C ALA A 374 -19.13 9.70 -12.93
N ASN A 375 -19.60 10.89 -12.58
CA ASN A 375 -19.48 11.41 -11.21
C ASN A 375 -20.64 10.93 -10.34
N PHE A 376 -20.66 9.64 -10.02
CA PHE A 376 -21.68 8.99 -9.21
C PHE A 376 -21.13 8.67 -7.82
N THR A 377 -21.85 9.06 -6.77
CA THR A 377 -21.48 8.83 -5.38
C THR A 377 -22.62 8.17 -4.62
N PHE A 378 -22.33 7.06 -3.96
CA PHE A 378 -23.24 6.35 -3.06
C PHE A 378 -22.75 6.55 -1.62
N LYS A 379 -23.40 7.42 -0.86
CA LYS A 379 -23.01 7.67 0.55
C LYS A 379 -23.36 6.49 1.45
N ASN A 380 -24.43 5.76 1.12
CA ASN A 380 -24.87 4.58 1.85
C ASN A 380 -24.59 3.30 1.04
N SER A 381 -25.24 2.18 1.39
CA SER A 381 -25.00 0.90 0.72
C SER A 381 -25.50 0.87 -0.73
N LEU A 382 -24.76 0.14 -1.58
CA LEU A 382 -25.14 -0.17 -2.96
C LEU A 382 -25.18 -1.69 -3.13
N THR A 383 -26.33 -2.23 -3.52
CA THR A 383 -26.49 -3.64 -3.92
C THR A 383 -26.68 -3.74 -5.43
N ILE A 384 -25.90 -4.59 -6.08
CA ILE A 384 -25.93 -4.82 -7.53
C ILE A 384 -26.27 -6.29 -7.78
N ASN A 385 -27.34 -6.56 -8.54
CA ASN A 385 -27.68 -7.94 -8.91
C ASN A 385 -26.97 -8.38 -10.20
N ASN A 386 -26.84 -7.48 -11.17
CA ASN A 386 -26.23 -7.71 -12.47
C ASN A 386 -25.39 -6.48 -12.90
N PHE A 387 -24.26 -6.73 -13.53
CA PHE A 387 -23.30 -5.72 -13.97
C PHE A 387 -23.06 -5.87 -15.47
N ILE A 388 -23.17 -4.77 -16.22
CA ILE A 388 -23.01 -4.75 -17.67
C ILE A 388 -22.03 -3.64 -18.04
N ALA A 389 -20.88 -4.01 -18.58
CA ALA A 389 -19.89 -3.09 -19.12
C ALA A 389 -19.99 -3.04 -20.65
N MET A 390 -20.13 -1.84 -21.22
CA MET A 390 -20.18 -1.66 -22.68
C MET A 390 -18.79 -1.62 -23.35
N ASN A 391 -17.73 -1.39 -22.58
CA ASN A 391 -16.33 -1.47 -23.04
C ASN A 391 -15.58 -2.51 -22.20
N GLU A 392 -14.60 -3.18 -22.80
CA GLU A 392 -13.82 -4.24 -22.13
C GLU A 392 -12.75 -3.70 -21.17
N ASP A 393 -12.26 -2.46 -21.37
CA ASP A 393 -11.13 -1.92 -20.60
C ASP A 393 -11.53 -0.80 -19.63
N TYR A 394 -12.16 -1.19 -18.52
CA TYR A 394 -12.38 -0.33 -17.35
C TYR A 394 -11.40 -0.61 -16.20
N SER A 395 -10.34 -1.37 -16.46
CA SER A 395 -9.39 -1.84 -15.44
C SER A 395 -8.65 -0.69 -14.75
N ASP A 396 -8.40 0.41 -15.47
CA ASP A 396 -7.66 1.57 -15.01
C ASP A 396 -8.55 2.76 -14.58
N LEU A 397 -9.85 2.52 -14.33
CA LEU A 397 -10.81 3.59 -14.09
C LEU A 397 -11.59 3.42 -12.77
N ILE A 398 -11.81 4.53 -12.08
CA ILE A 398 -12.76 4.63 -10.98
C ILE A 398 -14.16 4.76 -11.60
N LEU A 399 -15.04 3.80 -11.34
CA LEU A 399 -16.37 3.74 -11.94
C LEU A 399 -17.37 4.64 -11.23
N PHE A 400 -17.32 4.64 -9.90
CA PHE A 400 -18.15 5.44 -9.00
C PHE A 400 -17.50 5.48 -7.63
N LEU A 401 -18.07 6.28 -6.73
CA LEU A 401 -17.67 6.34 -5.33
C LEU A 401 -18.69 5.71 -4.42
N ILE A 402 -18.21 5.03 -3.39
CA ILE A 402 -19.05 4.41 -2.37
C ILE A 402 -18.45 4.60 -0.99
N GLN A 403 -19.22 5.23 -0.10
CA GLN A 403 -18.85 5.43 1.31
C GLN A 403 -19.48 4.35 2.21
N GLY A 404 -20.61 3.78 1.81
CA GLY A 404 -21.22 2.62 2.47
C GLY A 404 -20.63 1.30 1.98
N SER A 405 -21.37 0.20 2.20
CA SER A 405 -20.97 -1.13 1.74
C SER A 405 -21.37 -1.39 0.28
N LEU A 406 -20.46 -2.02 -0.48
CA LEU A 406 -20.75 -2.57 -1.80
C LEU A 406 -21.16 -4.04 -1.66
N ASN A 407 -22.35 -4.39 -2.14
CA ASN A 407 -22.82 -5.76 -2.25
C ASN A 407 -23.06 -6.12 -3.72
N ASP A 408 -22.01 -6.54 -4.41
CA ASP A 408 -22.08 -6.97 -5.81
C ASP A 408 -22.26 -8.50 -5.92
N LYS A 409 -23.46 -8.93 -6.32
CA LYS A 409 -23.79 -10.35 -6.50
C LYS A 409 -23.11 -10.99 -7.71
N THR A 410 -22.63 -10.19 -8.66
CA THR A 410 -21.90 -10.70 -9.82
C THR A 410 -20.44 -11.00 -9.51
N ASN A 411 -19.94 -10.50 -8.39
CA ASN A 411 -18.56 -10.65 -7.97
C ASN A 411 -17.55 -10.07 -8.98
N THR A 412 -17.93 -9.02 -9.74
CA THR A 412 -17.12 -8.36 -10.77
C THR A 412 -16.49 -7.06 -10.29
N LEU A 413 -17.06 -6.43 -9.27
CA LEU A 413 -16.61 -5.17 -8.70
C LEU A 413 -16.01 -5.35 -7.30
N THR A 414 -15.16 -4.41 -6.91
CA THR A 414 -14.61 -4.29 -5.55
C THR A 414 -14.43 -2.82 -5.18
N VAL A 415 -13.96 -2.56 -3.96
CA VAL A 415 -13.71 -1.22 -3.43
C VAL A 415 -12.29 -1.12 -2.89
N CYS A 416 -11.60 -0.04 -3.23
CA CYS A 416 -10.37 0.39 -2.55
C CYS A 416 -10.51 1.84 -2.09
N GLY A 417 -10.36 2.10 -0.79
CA GLY A 417 -10.79 3.35 -0.16
C GLY A 417 -12.31 3.51 -0.32
N HIS A 418 -12.74 4.58 -1.00
CA HIS A 418 -14.14 4.76 -1.40
C HIS A 418 -14.37 4.53 -2.91
N ARG A 419 -13.42 3.93 -3.62
CA ARG A 419 -13.44 3.82 -5.08
C ARG A 419 -14.06 2.51 -5.51
N GLY A 420 -15.23 2.56 -6.17
CA GLY A 420 -15.80 1.41 -6.87
C GLY A 420 -15.02 1.13 -8.15
N VAL A 421 -14.38 -0.04 -8.22
CA VAL A 421 -13.49 -0.44 -9.32
C VAL A 421 -13.79 -1.86 -9.78
N MET A 422 -13.35 -2.22 -10.98
CA MET A 422 -13.37 -3.60 -11.46
C MET A 422 -12.49 -4.49 -10.57
N LYS A 423 -12.81 -5.76 -10.36
CA LYS A 423 -11.90 -6.68 -9.63
C LYS A 423 -10.59 -6.92 -10.35
N SER A 424 -10.59 -6.85 -11.68
CA SER A 424 -9.38 -6.94 -12.52
C SER A 424 -8.63 -5.61 -12.65
N HIS A 425 -8.81 -4.68 -11.71
CA HIS A 425 -8.16 -3.38 -11.76
C HIS A 425 -6.63 -3.49 -11.60
N THR A 426 -5.91 -2.49 -12.10
CA THR A 426 -4.47 -2.37 -11.83
C THR A 426 -4.23 -1.64 -10.51
N GLU A 427 -3.05 -1.82 -9.90
CA GLU A 427 -2.66 -1.10 -8.67
C GLU A 427 -2.78 0.43 -8.80
N ARG A 428 -2.76 0.96 -10.04
CA ARG A 428 -2.82 2.40 -10.31
C ARG A 428 -4.07 3.06 -9.74
N VAL A 429 -5.24 2.42 -9.81
CA VAL A 429 -6.50 3.04 -9.38
C VAL A 429 -6.65 3.13 -7.86
N CYS A 430 -5.94 2.30 -7.12
CA CYS A 430 -5.91 2.28 -5.65
C CYS A 430 -4.69 3.01 -5.07
N LYS A 431 -3.86 3.61 -5.93
CA LYS A 431 -2.63 4.29 -5.55
C LYS A 431 -2.90 5.70 -5.02
N CYS A 432 -2.13 6.08 -4.00
CA CYS A 432 -1.99 7.41 -3.42
C CYS A 432 -0.53 7.84 -3.64
N MET A 433 -0.26 8.72 -4.62
CA MET A 433 1.10 9.18 -4.90
C MET A 433 1.43 10.37 -3.99
N TYR A 434 2.45 10.25 -3.16
CA TYR A 434 2.92 11.33 -2.30
C TYR A 434 4.11 12.04 -2.94
N GLU A 435 3.88 13.26 -3.46
CA GLU A 435 4.86 14.07 -4.19
C GLU A 435 4.76 15.54 -3.75
N TYR A 436 5.89 16.24 -3.60
CA TYR A 436 5.97 17.63 -3.10
C TYR A 436 5.15 17.92 -1.80
N ASN A 437 5.18 16.99 -0.84
CA ASN A 437 4.42 17.02 0.42
C ASN A 437 2.88 17.01 0.31
N TYR A 438 2.32 16.60 -0.83
CA TYR A 438 0.88 16.39 -1.00
C TYR A 438 0.56 15.05 -1.66
N TYR A 439 -0.68 14.59 -1.51
CA TYR A 439 -1.18 13.44 -2.24
C TYR A 439 -1.67 13.87 -3.63
N SER A 440 -1.27 13.12 -4.65
CA SER A 440 -1.70 13.26 -6.03
C SER A 440 -2.17 11.90 -6.57
N TYR A 441 -2.96 11.96 -7.63
CA TYR A 441 -3.54 10.78 -8.28
C TYR A 441 -3.08 10.68 -9.73
N PRO A 442 -2.88 9.46 -10.24
CA PRO A 442 -2.49 9.26 -11.64
C PRO A 442 -3.71 9.45 -12.57
N ASN A 443 -4.02 10.71 -12.94
CA ASN A 443 -5.01 11.14 -13.95
C ASN A 443 -6.44 10.55 -13.80
N SER A 444 -7.30 11.23 -13.04
CA SER A 444 -8.75 11.26 -13.34
C SER A 444 -9.11 12.69 -13.76
N PRO A 445 -9.28 12.98 -15.05
CA PRO A 445 -9.51 14.34 -15.55
C PRO A 445 -10.76 15.02 -14.95
N ASN A 446 -11.73 14.25 -14.46
CA ASN A 446 -13.04 14.72 -14.00
C ASN A 446 -13.55 14.02 -12.72
N GLY A 447 -12.71 13.28 -12.00
CA GLY A 447 -13.10 12.63 -10.75
C GLY A 447 -13.23 13.64 -9.60
N PRO A 448 -14.24 13.54 -8.72
CA PRO A 448 -14.32 14.40 -7.54
C PRO A 448 -13.03 14.33 -6.71
N SER A 449 -12.54 15.51 -6.29
CA SER A 449 -11.32 15.65 -5.48
C SER A 449 -11.55 15.04 -4.10
N LEU A 450 -10.95 13.90 -3.75
CA LEU A 450 -11.34 13.25 -2.50
C LEU A 450 -10.19 12.66 -1.69
N SER A 451 -10.29 13.00 -0.41
CA SER A 451 -9.39 12.88 0.73
C SER A 451 -9.11 11.44 1.20
N ASP A 452 -9.28 10.42 0.35
CA ASP A 452 -9.11 9.01 0.75
C ASP A 452 -7.70 8.74 1.29
N CYS A 453 -6.68 9.32 0.66
CA CYS A 453 -5.29 9.20 1.11
C CYS A 453 -5.06 9.90 2.48
N GLU A 454 -5.83 10.93 2.79
CA GLU A 454 -5.78 11.67 4.06
C GLU A 454 -6.70 11.05 5.13
N ASN A 455 -7.71 10.27 4.76
CA ASN A 455 -8.60 9.61 5.70
C ASN A 455 -8.04 8.27 6.19
N TYR A 456 -7.74 8.16 7.48
CA TYR A 456 -7.18 6.93 8.08
C TYR A 456 -8.11 5.71 7.98
N SER A 457 -9.43 5.88 7.83
CA SER A 457 -10.36 4.75 7.67
C SER A 457 -10.29 4.11 6.28
N SER A 458 -9.79 4.85 5.28
CA SER A 458 -9.76 4.42 3.88
C SER A 458 -8.41 3.82 3.46
N THR A 459 -7.32 4.25 4.09
CA THR A 459 -5.96 3.81 3.75
C THR A 459 -5.68 2.30 3.84
N PRO A 460 -6.34 1.48 4.69
CA PRO A 460 -6.03 0.04 4.79
C PRO A 460 -6.23 -0.77 3.51
N SER A 461 -6.98 -0.25 2.53
CA SER A 461 -7.21 -0.86 1.21
C SER A 461 -6.57 -0.07 0.07
N LEU A 462 -5.66 0.86 0.40
CA LEU A 462 -5.00 1.74 -0.56
C LEU A 462 -3.49 1.50 -0.55
N ILE A 463 -2.87 1.84 -1.69
CA ILE A 463 -1.45 1.69 -1.92
C ILE A 463 -0.79 3.07 -1.80
N LEU A 464 0.14 3.25 -0.87
CA LEU A 464 0.95 4.46 -0.78
C LEU A 464 2.16 4.34 -1.70
N ALA A 465 2.38 5.30 -2.59
CA ALA A 465 3.64 5.45 -3.32
C ALA A 465 4.35 6.73 -2.92
N ILE A 466 5.56 6.59 -2.42
CA ILE A 466 6.35 7.72 -1.94
C ILE A 466 7.33 8.12 -3.06
N ASN A 467 7.07 9.29 -3.66
CA ASN A 467 7.92 9.92 -4.68
C ASN A 467 8.73 11.10 -4.11
N ASN A 468 8.87 11.16 -2.78
CA ASN A 468 9.61 12.19 -2.07
C ASN A 468 10.66 11.55 -1.17
N ASN A 469 11.72 12.30 -0.89
CA ASN A 469 12.73 11.88 0.09
C ASN A 469 12.18 11.79 1.52
N ASN A 470 11.09 12.50 1.82
CA ASN A 470 10.45 12.50 3.14
C ASN A 470 8.96 12.19 2.99
N TYR A 471 8.43 11.37 3.90
CA TYR A 471 7.00 11.18 4.10
C TYR A 471 6.69 11.48 5.57
N THR A 472 5.81 12.44 5.82
CA THR A 472 5.45 12.88 7.18
C THR A 472 3.97 12.69 7.43
N THR A 473 3.62 12.11 8.58
CA THR A 473 2.23 12.02 9.03
C THR A 473 2.09 12.47 10.49
N THR A 474 0.96 13.12 10.79
CA THR A 474 0.57 13.56 12.14
C THR A 474 -0.50 12.67 12.78
N ILE A 475 -0.96 11.65 12.06
CA ILE A 475 -1.92 10.64 12.51
C ILE A 475 -1.44 9.24 12.11
N SER A 476 -1.85 8.22 12.87
CA SER A 476 -1.57 6.83 12.50
C SER A 476 -2.23 6.47 11.16
N LYS A 477 -1.49 5.73 10.33
CA LYS A 477 -1.87 5.36 8.96
C LYS A 477 -1.52 3.91 8.72
N ILE A 478 -2.53 3.12 8.35
CA ILE A 478 -2.40 1.74 7.93
C ILE A 478 -2.62 1.70 6.42
N TRP A 479 -1.68 1.16 5.67
CA TRP A 479 -1.75 0.99 4.21
C TRP A 479 -1.83 -0.48 3.83
N GLU A 480 -2.42 -0.80 2.69
CA GLU A 480 -2.35 -2.15 2.14
C GLU A 480 -0.90 -2.45 1.70
N LYS A 481 -0.31 -1.52 0.95
CA LYS A 481 1.02 -1.62 0.37
C LYS A 481 1.72 -0.27 0.39
N ILE A 482 3.00 -0.25 0.71
CA ILE A 482 3.86 0.93 0.55
C ILE A 482 4.89 0.63 -0.55
N ILE A 483 4.98 1.54 -1.52
CA ILE A 483 5.93 1.52 -2.63
C ILE A 483 6.89 2.69 -2.45
N LEU A 484 8.18 2.39 -2.42
CA LEU A 484 9.26 3.35 -2.27
C LEU A 484 9.87 3.62 -3.65
N ASN A 485 9.57 4.78 -4.27
CA ASN A 485 10.08 5.09 -5.62
C ASN A 485 11.37 5.92 -5.59
N MET A 486 11.88 6.24 -4.40
CA MET A 486 13.12 6.99 -4.21
C MET A 486 14.21 6.09 -3.66
N ASP A 487 15.47 6.39 -4.01
CA ASP A 487 16.64 5.68 -3.51
C ASP A 487 16.85 5.86 -1.99
N ASN A 488 16.30 6.94 -1.42
CA ASN A 488 16.37 7.24 0.00
C ASN A 488 15.07 7.89 0.48
N VAL A 489 14.36 7.22 1.39
CA VAL A 489 13.07 7.68 1.95
C VAL A 489 13.16 7.78 3.46
N THR A 490 12.82 8.95 4.01
CA THR A 490 12.67 9.18 5.46
C THR A 490 11.21 9.16 5.84
N LEU A 491 10.82 8.21 6.68
CA LEU A 491 9.49 8.10 7.27
C LEU A 491 9.48 8.83 8.61
N ILE A 492 8.61 9.83 8.74
CA ILE A 492 8.50 10.69 9.91
C ILE A 492 7.09 10.60 10.49
N SER A 493 6.95 10.15 11.73
CA SER A 493 5.68 10.19 12.45
C SER A 493 5.85 10.91 13.80
N THR A 494 4.95 11.84 14.11
CA THR A 494 4.96 12.55 15.40
C THR A 494 4.22 11.76 16.48
N SER A 495 4.58 11.87 17.76
CA SER A 495 3.66 11.59 18.88
C SER A 495 3.00 10.20 18.94
N GLN A 496 3.78 9.09 18.95
CA GLN A 496 3.24 7.70 19.00
C GLN A 496 2.36 7.30 17.79
N ASN A 497 2.36 8.08 16.71
CA ASN A 497 1.62 7.70 15.51
C ASN A 497 2.38 6.61 14.74
N ILE A 498 1.61 5.66 14.22
CA ILE A 498 2.12 4.46 13.56
C ILE A 498 1.93 4.60 12.05
N ILE A 499 3.00 4.39 11.29
CA ILE A 499 2.90 4.06 9.87
C ILE A 499 2.93 2.53 9.81
N SER A 500 1.90 1.89 9.29
CA SER A 500 1.90 0.44 9.09
C SER A 500 1.49 0.06 7.69
N THR A 501 1.95 -1.11 7.26
CA THR A 501 1.60 -1.67 5.96
C THR A 501 1.53 -3.19 5.99
N THR A 502 0.59 -3.76 5.23
CA THR A 502 0.54 -5.21 5.04
C THR A 502 1.68 -5.71 4.16
N TYR A 503 2.11 -4.92 3.18
CA TYR A 503 3.18 -5.29 2.26
C TYR A 503 4.15 -4.13 1.97
N CYS A 504 5.45 -4.41 1.90
CA CYS A 504 6.47 -3.44 1.48
C CYS A 504 7.68 -4.15 0.84
N ASP A 505 8.05 -3.71 -0.37
CA ASP A 505 9.31 -4.08 -1.02
C ASP A 505 10.38 -3.04 -0.67
N ILE A 506 11.49 -3.49 -0.11
CA ILE A 506 12.62 -2.62 0.23
C ILE A 506 13.77 -2.96 -0.69
N ASN A 507 14.01 -2.09 -1.66
CA ASN A 507 15.14 -2.15 -2.61
C ASN A 507 16.07 -0.94 -2.50
N SER A 508 15.85 -0.07 -1.50
CA SER A 508 16.55 1.18 -1.32
C SER A 508 16.75 1.48 0.16
N ARG A 509 17.26 2.69 0.49
CA ARG A 509 17.48 3.12 1.87
C ARG A 509 16.21 3.72 2.47
N VAL A 510 15.81 3.22 3.63
CA VAL A 510 14.70 3.75 4.43
C VAL A 510 15.22 4.26 5.76
N ILE A 511 14.86 5.48 6.14
CA ILE A 511 15.16 6.08 7.43
C ILE A 511 13.87 6.15 8.24
N VAL A 512 13.86 5.60 9.45
CA VAL A 512 12.69 5.55 10.33
C VAL A 512 12.86 6.51 11.49
N ASN A 513 12.09 7.60 11.46
CA ASN A 513 12.00 8.64 12.49
C ASN A 513 10.56 8.68 13.05
N GLY A 514 10.17 7.60 13.73
CA GLY A 514 8.81 7.35 14.19
C GLY A 514 8.54 5.85 14.29
N GLU A 515 7.29 5.43 14.34
CA GLU A 515 6.90 4.02 14.44
C GLU A 515 6.50 3.48 13.06
N PHE A 516 7.20 2.43 12.59
CA PHE A 516 6.98 1.80 11.29
C PHE A 516 6.81 0.29 11.42
N HIS A 517 5.64 -0.23 11.03
CA HIS A 517 5.29 -1.64 11.13
C HIS A 517 5.05 -2.23 9.74
N ILE A 518 5.68 -3.38 9.46
CA ILE A 518 5.53 -4.08 8.18
C ILE A 518 5.15 -5.52 8.45
N GLN A 519 3.98 -5.93 7.96
CA GLN A 519 3.55 -7.32 8.12
C GLN A 519 4.31 -8.26 7.17
N ASN A 520 4.37 -7.98 5.88
CA ASN A 520 5.14 -8.75 4.90
C ASN A 520 6.20 -7.84 4.27
N VAL A 521 7.47 -8.11 4.56
CA VAL A 521 8.60 -7.32 4.06
C VAL A 521 9.47 -8.17 3.14
N HIS A 522 9.73 -7.64 1.95
CA HIS A 522 10.65 -8.22 0.98
C HIS A 522 11.92 -7.37 0.92
N PHE A 523 13.05 -8.00 1.21
CA PHE A 523 14.37 -7.37 1.17
C PHE A 523 15.11 -7.79 -0.10
N HIS A 524 15.45 -6.80 -0.94
CA HIS A 524 16.29 -6.95 -2.13
C HIS A 524 17.76 -6.59 -1.83
N GLN A 525 18.66 -6.86 -2.79
CA GLN A 525 20.11 -6.73 -2.63
C GLN A 525 20.59 -5.37 -2.10
N ASN A 526 19.91 -4.28 -2.45
CA ASN A 526 20.27 -2.91 -2.07
C ASN A 526 19.50 -2.40 -0.82
N ALA A 527 18.71 -3.24 -0.18
CA ALA A 527 17.88 -2.84 0.93
C ALA A 527 18.69 -2.33 2.11
N LYS A 528 18.23 -1.23 2.72
CA LYS A 528 18.80 -0.74 3.97
C LYS A 528 17.76 -0.02 4.80
N ILE A 529 17.65 -0.32 6.09
CA ILE A 529 16.82 0.43 7.03
C ILE A 529 17.69 1.03 8.13
N ALA A 530 17.56 2.32 8.39
CA ALA A 530 18.21 3.01 9.49
C ALA A 530 17.16 3.54 10.47
N VAL A 531 17.21 3.11 11.73
CA VAL A 531 16.30 3.54 12.79
C VAL A 531 17.06 4.43 13.76
N TYR A 532 16.68 5.71 13.84
CA TYR A 532 17.33 6.70 14.70
C TYR A 532 16.64 6.83 16.07
N ASN A 533 17.17 7.70 16.93
CA ASN A 533 16.61 7.98 18.26
C ASN A 533 15.13 8.37 18.17
N ASN A 534 14.28 7.67 18.93
CA ASN A 534 12.81 7.73 18.94
C ASN A 534 12.11 7.01 17.77
N GLY A 535 12.85 6.29 16.93
CA GLY A 535 12.30 5.39 15.92
C GLY A 535 12.01 4.00 16.49
N TYR A 536 10.96 3.37 15.97
CA TYR A 536 10.56 2.00 16.26
C TYR A 536 10.28 1.26 14.94
N LEU A 537 10.89 0.10 14.76
CA LEU A 537 10.65 -0.79 13.62
C LEU A 537 10.05 -2.12 14.09
N GLY A 538 8.85 -2.44 13.61
CA GLY A 538 8.17 -3.71 13.80
C GLY A 538 8.13 -4.52 12.49
N LEU A 539 8.63 -5.76 12.50
CA LEU A 539 8.58 -6.67 11.34
C LEU A 539 7.90 -8.00 11.72
N SER A 540 7.10 -8.59 10.81
CA SER A 540 6.47 -9.91 11.03
C SER A 540 6.97 -11.02 10.10
N HIS A 541 6.55 -11.03 8.84
CA HIS A 541 6.97 -12.01 7.83
C HIS A 541 8.06 -11.42 6.95
N ILE A 542 9.23 -12.05 6.97
CA ILE A 542 10.44 -11.53 6.37
C ILE A 542 10.89 -12.44 5.23
N TYR A 543 11.05 -11.85 4.04
CA TYR A 543 11.48 -12.52 2.82
C TYR A 543 12.77 -11.87 2.32
N PHE A 544 13.83 -12.67 2.15
CA PHE A 544 15.06 -12.25 1.49
C PHE A 544 15.08 -12.84 0.09
N ASP A 545 14.67 -12.05 -0.90
CA ASP A 545 14.48 -12.54 -2.28
C ASP A 545 15.82 -12.74 -3.01
N ASP A 546 16.81 -11.92 -2.69
CA ASP A 546 18.15 -11.96 -3.25
C ASP A 546 19.16 -12.68 -2.35
N THR A 547 20.37 -12.93 -2.87
CA THR A 547 21.49 -13.42 -2.06
C THR A 547 22.28 -12.26 -1.44
N PHE A 548 22.59 -12.39 -0.16
CA PHE A 548 23.32 -11.41 0.63
C PHE A 548 24.69 -11.97 1.05
N ASN A 549 25.74 -11.17 0.84
CA ASN A 549 27.11 -11.50 1.28
C ASN A 549 27.73 -10.33 2.07
N ASN A 550 27.00 -9.86 3.07
CA ASN A 550 27.44 -8.75 3.92
C ASN A 550 28.03 -9.27 5.25
N ILE A 551 28.54 -10.51 5.32
CA ILE A 551 29.19 -11.03 6.54
C ILE A 551 30.28 -10.06 6.99
N ASN A 552 30.32 -9.77 8.30
CA ASN A 552 31.26 -8.84 8.91
C ASN A 552 31.13 -7.40 8.36
N GLN A 553 29.94 -7.00 7.93
CA GLN A 553 29.56 -5.62 7.61
C GLN A 553 28.46 -5.14 8.56
N ASN A 554 27.97 -3.91 8.43
CA ASN A 554 26.73 -3.57 9.13
C ASN A 554 25.55 -4.33 8.49
N GLY A 555 24.56 -4.66 9.31
CA GLY A 555 23.34 -5.33 8.88
C GLY A 555 22.49 -4.48 7.92
N ILE A 556 21.55 -5.17 7.27
CA ILE A 556 20.49 -4.56 6.44
C ILE A 556 19.71 -3.53 7.27
N VAL A 557 19.45 -3.85 8.55
CA VAL A 557 18.82 -2.96 9.53
C VAL A 557 19.87 -2.42 10.51
N GLU A 558 19.99 -1.10 10.59
CA GLU A 558 20.90 -0.37 11.46
C GLU A 558 20.10 0.38 12.54
N ILE A 559 20.32 0.05 13.81
CA ILE A 559 19.62 0.66 14.95
C ILE A 559 20.59 1.58 15.72
N PHE A 560 20.30 2.88 15.74
CA PHE A 560 21.13 3.91 16.35
C PHE A 560 20.62 4.35 17.73
N GLY A 561 21.56 4.66 18.62
CA GLY A 561 21.34 5.18 19.97
C GLY A 561 20.59 4.25 20.94
N ASP A 562 20.33 4.77 22.15
CA ASP A 562 19.65 4.01 23.22
C ASP A 562 18.13 3.91 22.98
N ASN A 563 17.56 4.88 22.26
CA ASN A 563 16.12 5.01 22.04
C ASN A 563 15.65 4.51 20.67
N GLY A 564 16.55 4.06 19.79
CA GLY A 564 16.17 3.27 18.63
C GLY A 564 15.68 1.90 19.09
N LEU A 565 14.48 1.52 18.65
CA LEU A 565 13.80 0.29 19.03
C LEU A 565 13.51 -0.59 17.82
N PHE A 566 13.62 -1.89 18.03
CA PHE A 566 13.28 -2.92 17.06
C PHE A 566 12.57 -4.04 17.80
N ASN A 567 11.49 -4.55 17.22
CA ASN A 567 10.89 -5.79 17.68
C ASN A 567 10.30 -6.58 16.51
N PHE A 568 10.11 -7.86 16.76
CA PHE A 568 9.27 -8.71 15.94
C PHE A 568 7.81 -8.52 16.38
N ASP A 569 6.90 -8.28 15.44
CA ASP A 569 5.49 -7.99 15.75
C ASP A 569 4.72 -9.32 15.87
N ASP A 570 4.60 -9.79 17.11
CA ASP A 570 4.01 -11.09 17.48
C ASP A 570 2.51 -11.20 17.14
N ASN A 571 1.82 -10.09 16.89
CA ASN A 571 0.36 -10.09 16.64
C ASN A 571 -0.03 -10.84 15.36
N TYR A 572 0.89 -10.98 14.40
CA TYR A 572 0.62 -11.53 13.07
C TYR A 572 1.25 -12.91 12.81
N GLY A 573 1.99 -13.44 13.80
CA GLY A 573 2.88 -14.58 13.59
C GLY A 573 4.20 -14.18 12.93
N MET A 574 5.24 -14.95 13.20
CA MET A 574 6.61 -14.65 12.76
C MET A 574 7.10 -15.70 11.78
N THR A 575 7.53 -15.29 10.59
CA THR A 575 8.17 -16.17 9.61
C THR A 575 9.36 -15.48 8.96
N LEU A 576 10.39 -16.27 8.65
CA LEU A 576 11.57 -15.79 7.95
C LEU A 576 11.94 -16.80 6.87
N SER A 577 12.14 -16.32 5.65
CA SER A 577 12.55 -17.15 4.53
C SER A 577 13.66 -16.46 3.74
N THR A 578 14.61 -17.26 3.27
CA THR A 578 15.73 -16.81 2.44
C THR A 578 15.62 -17.42 1.05
N SER A 579 16.21 -16.75 0.07
CA SER A 579 16.42 -17.30 -1.27
C SER A 579 16.99 -18.72 -1.21
N GLN A 580 16.54 -19.60 -2.11
CA GLN A 580 17.03 -20.99 -2.20
C GLN A 580 18.54 -21.08 -2.46
N ASN A 581 19.12 -20.01 -3.02
CA ASN A 581 20.55 -19.91 -3.31
C ASN A 581 21.37 -19.33 -2.15
N GLN A 582 20.72 -18.89 -1.05
CA GLN A 582 21.43 -18.33 0.11
C GLN A 582 22.09 -19.45 0.91
N ILE A 583 23.40 -19.59 0.75
CA ILE A 583 24.22 -20.58 1.45
C ILE A 583 25.00 -19.94 2.60
N GLU A 584 25.56 -18.75 2.36
CA GLU A 584 26.41 -18.05 3.32
C GLU A 584 25.56 -17.34 4.39
N CYS A 585 26.16 -17.10 5.57
CA CYS A 585 25.52 -16.23 6.55
C CYS A 585 25.45 -14.78 6.03
N PHE A 586 24.66 -13.94 6.68
CA PHE A 586 24.65 -12.50 6.41
C PHE A 586 24.15 -11.74 7.66
N GLU A 587 24.57 -10.49 7.79
CA GLU A 587 24.21 -9.60 8.88
C GLU A 587 22.81 -9.05 8.60
N PHE A 588 21.82 -9.38 9.43
CA PHE A 588 20.49 -8.81 9.28
C PHE A 588 20.35 -7.51 10.07
N ILE A 589 20.67 -7.51 11.36
CA ILE A 589 20.51 -6.33 12.23
C ILE A 589 21.83 -6.00 12.93
N SER A 590 22.20 -4.72 12.97
CA SER A 590 23.30 -4.20 13.80
C SER A 590 22.82 -3.08 14.72
N PHE A 591 23.18 -3.18 16.00
CA PHE A 591 22.82 -2.21 17.04
C PHE A 591 24.03 -1.37 17.46
N GLU A 592 23.87 -0.05 17.61
CA GLU A 592 24.94 0.82 18.13
C GLU A 592 25.32 0.48 19.57
N LYS A 593 24.31 0.19 20.39
CA LYS A 593 24.38 -0.12 21.81
C LYS A 593 23.92 -1.55 22.05
N GLU A 594 24.43 -2.19 23.10
CA GLU A 594 23.98 -3.54 23.46
C GLU A 594 22.49 -3.51 23.81
N LYS A 595 21.71 -4.45 23.26
CA LYS A 595 20.26 -4.59 23.53
C LYS A 595 19.94 -5.95 24.15
N ASP A 596 18.81 -6.02 24.85
CA ASP A 596 18.48 -7.15 25.73
C ASP A 596 18.31 -8.51 25.02
N ARG A 597 18.38 -9.61 25.80
CA ARG A 597 18.72 -10.97 25.35
C ARG A 597 17.71 -11.73 24.47
N ASN A 598 16.48 -11.25 24.26
CA ASN A 598 15.38 -12.08 23.71
C ASN A 598 15.12 -11.90 22.20
N LEU A 599 16.16 -11.70 21.38
CA LEU A 599 16.01 -11.53 19.91
C LEU A 599 16.27 -12.81 19.09
N GLN A 600 16.67 -13.90 19.74
CA GLN A 600 17.02 -15.15 19.06
C GLN A 600 15.78 -16.03 18.90
N ILE A 601 15.07 -15.85 17.80
CA ILE A 601 13.72 -16.44 17.60
C ILE A 601 13.72 -17.57 16.57
N PHE A 602 14.75 -17.68 15.71
CA PHE A 602 14.75 -18.61 14.58
C PHE A 602 15.87 -19.65 14.63
N THR A 603 15.58 -20.85 14.11
CA THR A 603 16.50 -22.00 13.95
C THR A 603 17.70 -21.75 13.03
N MET A 604 17.77 -20.59 12.39
CA MET A 604 18.87 -20.16 11.51
C MET A 604 19.45 -18.80 11.93
N SER A 605 19.14 -18.30 13.13
CA SER A 605 19.56 -16.98 13.60
C SER A 605 20.58 -17.04 14.75
N LEU A 606 21.59 -16.18 14.69
CA LEU A 606 22.61 -16.01 15.71
C LEU A 606 22.57 -14.58 16.24
N TYR A 607 22.30 -14.43 17.54
CA TYR A 607 22.42 -13.13 18.20
C TYR A 607 23.79 -13.03 18.88
N LEU A 608 24.71 -12.32 18.24
CA LEU A 608 26.11 -12.27 18.62
C LEU A 608 26.43 -11.01 19.41
N GLY A 609 26.99 -11.19 20.61
CA GLY A 609 27.51 -10.11 21.46
C GLY A 609 26.49 -9.02 21.81
N ARG A 610 25.19 -9.35 21.75
CA ARG A 610 24.07 -8.40 21.95
C ARG A 610 24.05 -7.19 21.03
N LYS A 611 24.71 -7.27 19.87
CA LYS A 611 24.79 -6.17 18.88
C LYS A 611 24.53 -6.60 17.45
N ILE A 612 24.62 -7.88 17.12
CA ILE A 612 24.40 -8.37 15.75
C ILE A 612 23.37 -9.48 15.78
N LEU A 613 22.32 -9.35 14.96
CA LEU A 613 21.48 -10.48 14.56
C LEU A 613 21.92 -10.95 13.17
N ARG A 614 22.47 -12.16 13.10
CA ARG A 614 22.98 -12.79 11.87
C ARG A 614 22.06 -13.93 11.45
N ILE A 615 21.83 -14.06 10.15
CA ILE A 615 21.07 -15.17 9.55
C ILE A 615 22.05 -16.12 8.87
N CYS A 616 21.89 -17.42 9.10
CA CYS A 616 22.77 -18.50 8.61
C CYS A 616 21.91 -19.69 8.16
N PRO A 617 21.55 -19.80 6.86
CA PRO A 617 20.61 -20.83 6.42
C PRO A 617 21.13 -22.27 6.49
N ILE A 618 22.45 -22.48 6.38
CA ILE A 618 23.06 -23.82 6.34
C ILE A 618 23.93 -24.08 7.58
N GLU A 619 25.02 -23.33 7.74
CA GLU A 619 25.98 -23.53 8.82
C GLU A 619 26.18 -22.24 9.61
N TYR A 620 26.25 -22.37 10.92
CA TYR A 620 26.46 -21.24 11.83
C TYR A 620 27.89 -20.72 11.76
N ASN A 621 28.04 -19.44 11.39
CA ASN A 621 29.30 -18.71 11.46
C ASN A 621 29.26 -17.73 12.65
N TYR A 622 30.12 -17.98 13.64
CA TYR A 622 30.24 -17.18 14.85
C TYR A 622 31.32 -16.08 14.77
N ASP A 623 32.13 -16.06 13.71
CA ASP A 623 33.27 -15.16 13.57
C ASP A 623 32.81 -13.74 13.30
N ILE A 624 33.42 -12.78 14.00
CA ILE A 624 33.09 -11.36 13.89
C ILE A 624 34.36 -10.57 13.62
N GLY A 625 34.37 -9.77 12.55
CA GLY A 625 35.54 -9.00 12.12
C GLY A 625 35.33 -7.49 12.25
N CYS A 626 36.02 -6.85 13.19
CA CYS A 626 36.01 -5.40 13.36
C CYS A 626 37.31 -4.77 12.86
N ILE A 627 37.24 -3.69 12.08
CA ILE A 627 38.43 -2.96 11.62
C ILE A 627 38.58 -1.68 12.44
N LEU A 628 39.69 -1.54 13.18
CA LEU A 628 40.03 -0.37 13.98
C LEU A 628 40.99 0.54 13.18
N GLU A 629 40.51 1.72 12.79
CA GLU A 629 41.25 2.71 11.98
C GLU A 629 41.81 3.87 12.82
N HIS A 630 41.21 4.13 13.98
CA HIS A 630 41.66 5.16 14.91
C HIS A 630 42.05 4.56 16.25
N ARG A 631 42.87 5.29 17.01
CA ARG A 631 43.58 4.72 18.17
C ARG A 631 42.71 4.28 19.34
N ASP A 632 41.53 4.87 19.55
CA ASP A 632 40.76 4.69 20.78
C ASP A 632 39.68 3.62 20.64
N MET A 633 39.79 2.52 21.39
CA MET A 633 38.82 1.41 21.35
C MET A 633 37.44 1.74 21.94
N SER A 634 37.36 2.67 22.89
CA SER A 634 36.08 3.06 23.50
C SER A 634 35.21 3.91 22.56
N VAL A 635 35.85 4.56 21.59
CA VAL A 635 35.19 5.44 20.63
C VAL A 635 34.67 4.60 19.48
N TYR A 636 33.35 4.45 19.42
CA TYR A 636 32.67 3.65 18.37
C TYR A 636 32.99 4.12 16.94
N THR A 637 33.23 5.42 16.71
CA THR A 637 33.65 5.96 15.41
C THR A 637 35.09 5.62 15.03
N SER A 638 35.86 4.97 15.91
CA SER A 638 37.20 4.47 15.57
C SER A 638 37.17 3.26 14.64
N TYR A 639 36.00 2.66 14.44
CA TYR A 639 35.82 1.46 13.62
C TYR A 639 35.22 1.81 12.25
N ARG A 640 35.75 1.22 11.16
CA ARG A 640 35.22 1.42 9.80
C ARG A 640 33.74 1.01 9.65
N LYS A 641 33.29 0.07 10.49
CA LYS A 641 31.94 -0.52 10.51
C LYS A 641 31.37 -0.38 11.92
N VAL A 642 30.89 0.82 12.17
CA VAL A 642 30.67 1.39 13.51
C VAL A 642 29.68 0.61 14.38
N LEU A 643 28.58 0.12 13.81
CA LEU A 643 27.51 -0.57 14.57
C LEU A 643 27.79 -2.04 14.79
N HIS A 644 28.53 -2.64 13.86
CA HIS A 644 28.79 -4.07 13.84
C HIS A 644 29.56 -4.57 15.08
N CYS A 645 30.55 -3.83 15.60
CA CYS A 645 31.52 -4.41 16.52
C CYS A 645 31.00 -4.70 17.97
N PRO A 646 30.95 -5.97 18.43
CA PRO A 646 30.65 -6.36 19.81
C PRO A 646 31.94 -6.71 20.58
N ILE A 647 32.43 -5.75 21.35
CA ILE A 647 33.70 -5.85 22.10
C ILE A 647 33.66 -6.86 23.28
N THR A 648 32.49 -7.25 23.74
CA THR A 648 32.27 -8.20 24.84
C THR A 648 32.14 -9.66 24.37
N ASN A 649 32.37 -9.94 23.08
CA ASN A 649 32.22 -11.28 22.50
C ASN A 649 33.59 -11.92 22.23
N VAL A 650 33.75 -13.17 22.69
CA VAL A 650 34.98 -13.98 22.54
C VAL A 650 35.34 -14.30 21.08
N ASN A 651 34.35 -14.34 20.18
CA ASN A 651 34.55 -14.62 18.76
C ASN A 651 34.86 -13.36 17.93
N THR A 652 34.93 -12.18 18.58
CA THR A 652 35.30 -10.93 17.92
C THR A 652 36.79 -10.86 17.70
N THR A 653 37.18 -10.58 16.45
CA THR A 653 38.55 -10.24 16.07
C THR A 653 38.62 -8.77 15.67
N ILE A 654 39.47 -8.00 16.35
CA ILE A 654 39.77 -6.61 15.98
C ILE A 654 41.04 -6.58 15.12
N PHE A 655 40.88 -6.22 13.85
CA PHE A 655 41.96 -5.95 12.91
C PHE A 655 42.47 -4.52 13.11
N ILE A 656 43.71 -4.38 13.57
CA ILE A 656 44.33 -3.10 13.89
C ILE A 656 45.05 -2.56 12.65
N GLU A 657 44.49 -1.51 12.04
CA GLU A 657 45.06 -0.83 10.85
C GLU A 657 45.68 0.53 11.19
N THR A 658 45.81 0.85 12.49
CA THR A 658 46.45 2.06 13.01
C THR A 658 47.77 1.72 13.71
N ASN A 659 48.75 2.63 13.63
CA ASN A 659 50.06 2.48 14.30
C ASN A 659 50.01 2.78 15.80
N GLU A 660 48.90 3.31 16.33
CA GLU A 660 48.69 3.56 17.76
C GLU A 660 47.33 3.01 18.18
N MET A 661 47.27 2.33 19.32
CA MET A 661 46.07 1.73 19.89
C MET A 661 46.03 1.91 21.42
N ILE A 662 44.86 2.27 21.93
CA ILE A 662 44.55 2.47 23.35
C ILE A 662 43.45 1.49 23.75
N GLN A 663 43.81 0.49 24.55
CA GLN A 663 42.87 -0.45 25.17
C GLN A 663 42.40 0.12 26.51
N ASN A 664 41.32 0.88 26.45
CA ASN A 664 40.66 1.53 27.59
C ASN A 664 39.33 0.86 28.00
N ILE A 665 38.86 -0.13 27.24
CA ILE A 665 37.65 -0.91 27.52
C ILE A 665 37.98 -2.40 27.62
N GLY A 666 37.08 -3.15 28.27
CA GLY A 666 37.22 -4.61 28.36
C GLY A 666 37.02 -5.23 26.98
N PHE A 667 37.81 -6.26 26.68
CA PHE A 667 37.75 -6.98 25.42
C PHE A 667 38.05 -8.45 25.66
N ASP A 668 37.12 -9.31 25.24
CA ASP A 668 37.19 -10.76 25.48
C ASP A 668 37.66 -11.54 24.25
N GLY A 669 37.74 -10.89 23.10
CA GLY A 669 38.12 -11.48 21.81
C GLY A 669 39.62 -11.44 21.55
N THR A 670 39.99 -11.39 20.26
CA THR A 670 41.38 -11.38 19.81
C THR A 670 41.72 -10.17 18.95
N PHE A 671 42.99 -9.77 18.97
CA PHE A 671 43.56 -8.74 18.11
C PHE A 671 44.32 -9.39 16.96
N ASN A 672 44.21 -8.80 15.78
CA ASN A 672 45.07 -9.09 14.64
C ASN A 672 45.77 -7.78 14.23
N GLN A 673 47.09 -7.73 14.43
CA GLN A 673 47.90 -6.58 14.07
C GLN A 673 48.22 -6.60 12.56
N ASN A 674 47.56 -5.71 11.79
CA ASN A 674 47.82 -5.54 10.35
C ASN A 674 48.93 -4.52 10.05
N VAL A 675 49.40 -3.78 11.06
CA VAL A 675 50.52 -2.84 10.95
C VAL A 675 51.85 -3.48 11.37
N THR A 676 52.95 -3.06 10.76
CA THR A 676 54.30 -3.58 11.09
C THR A 676 54.76 -3.13 12.48
N THR A 677 54.36 -1.93 12.91
CA THR A 677 54.70 -1.35 14.22
C THR A 677 53.46 -0.82 14.91
N LEU A 678 53.21 -1.25 16.14
CA LEU A 678 52.07 -0.80 16.95
C LEU A 678 52.55 -0.19 18.27
N LYS A 679 52.20 1.06 18.53
CA LYS A 679 52.24 1.65 19.87
C LYS A 679 50.99 1.24 20.63
N PHE A 680 51.15 0.39 21.62
CA PHE A 680 50.07 -0.19 22.41
C PHE A 680 50.04 0.43 23.81
N THR A 681 48.90 1.01 24.17
CA THR A 681 48.64 1.59 25.49
C THR A 681 47.51 0.83 26.16
N LYS A 682 47.80 0.15 27.27
CA LYS A 682 46.79 -0.58 28.03
C LYS A 682 46.43 0.20 29.28
N THR A 683 45.21 0.69 29.40
CA THR A 683 44.77 1.48 30.57
C THR A 683 43.74 0.76 31.44
N LYS A 684 43.28 -0.42 31.02
CA LYS A 684 42.31 -1.26 31.74
C LYS A 684 42.78 -2.70 31.82
N GLU A 685 42.64 -3.31 33.00
CA GLU A 685 42.88 -4.74 33.19
C GLU A 685 41.84 -5.53 32.38
N SER A 686 42.30 -6.08 31.26
CA SER A 686 41.49 -6.81 30.28
C SER A 686 42.37 -7.73 29.46
N ASN A 687 41.80 -8.72 28.79
CA ASN A 687 42.56 -9.65 27.97
C ASN A 687 43.16 -8.92 26.75
N SER A 688 44.43 -9.19 26.46
CA SER A 688 45.12 -8.66 25.29
C SER A 688 45.70 -9.82 24.50
N ILE A 689 44.85 -10.50 23.75
CA ILE A 689 45.20 -11.72 23.02
C ILE A 689 45.49 -11.35 21.57
N PHE A 690 46.71 -11.58 21.10
CA PHE A 690 47.11 -11.31 19.72
C PHE A 690 47.25 -12.62 18.93
N LYS A 691 46.53 -12.69 17.81
CA LYS A 691 46.52 -13.78 16.83
C LYS A 691 46.73 -13.19 15.44
N ASP A 692 47.93 -12.64 15.25
CA ASP A 692 48.24 -11.91 14.00
C ASP A 692 48.38 -12.88 12.82
N THR A 693 47.98 -12.42 11.65
CA THR A 693 48.21 -13.14 10.38
C THR A 693 49.55 -12.77 9.72
N ILE A 694 50.15 -11.64 10.12
CA ILE A 694 51.47 -11.21 9.65
C ILE A 694 52.55 -11.92 10.47
N THR A 695 53.58 -12.41 9.78
CA THR A 695 54.62 -13.27 10.35
C THR A 695 55.68 -12.53 11.17
N SER A 696 55.84 -11.22 11.02
CA SER A 696 56.87 -10.43 11.73
C SER A 696 56.42 -8.99 12.05
N ASN A 697 56.27 -8.66 13.34
CA ASN A 697 55.69 -7.39 13.77
C ASN A 697 56.37 -6.84 15.06
N VAL A 698 56.18 -5.55 15.34
CA VAL A 698 56.70 -4.87 16.54
C VAL A 698 55.54 -4.32 17.37
N ILE A 699 55.61 -4.50 18.69
CA ILE A 699 54.76 -3.81 19.68
C ILE A 699 55.64 -2.95 20.58
N TYR A 700 55.37 -1.65 20.60
CA TYR A 700 55.92 -0.71 21.56
C TYR A 700 54.91 -0.47 22.68
N ILE A 701 55.27 -0.80 23.93
CA ILE A 701 54.42 -0.54 25.10
C ILE A 701 54.62 0.90 25.57
N ALA A 702 53.54 1.68 25.53
CA ALA A 702 53.55 3.06 25.96
C ALA A 702 53.74 3.19 27.49
N ASN A 703 54.44 4.25 27.93
CA ASN A 703 54.79 4.48 29.34
C ASN A 703 53.56 4.70 30.24
N GLU A 704 52.45 5.12 29.64
CA GLU A 704 51.15 5.36 30.28
C GLU A 704 50.35 4.06 30.50
N SER A 705 50.85 2.91 30.06
CA SER A 705 50.18 1.62 30.28
C SER A 705 50.17 1.24 31.76
N ILE A 706 49.18 0.45 32.20
CA ILE A 706 49.14 -0.11 33.56
C ILE A 706 50.30 -1.10 33.78
N ASP A 707 50.95 -1.00 34.94
CA ASP A 707 52.09 -1.86 35.30
C ASP A 707 51.62 -3.30 35.58
N ASN A 708 52.55 -4.26 35.47
CA ASN A 708 52.31 -5.68 35.73
C ASN A 708 51.16 -6.30 34.91
N SER A 709 51.11 -5.97 33.62
CA SER A 709 50.11 -6.46 32.67
C SER A 709 50.64 -7.54 31.75
N ASN A 710 49.73 -8.34 31.20
CA ASN A 710 50.04 -9.42 30.26
C ASN A 710 49.53 -9.14 28.85
N ILE A 711 50.23 -9.73 27.87
CA ILE A 711 49.83 -9.85 26.46
C ILE A 711 50.03 -11.31 26.06
N THR A 712 48.97 -11.93 25.57
CA THR A 712 48.97 -13.34 25.16
C THR A 712 49.19 -13.44 23.66
N LEU A 713 50.08 -14.33 23.23
CA LEU A 713 50.39 -14.58 21.81
C LEU A 713 50.06 -16.02 21.41
N PHE A 714 49.37 -16.18 20.29
CA PHE A 714 49.16 -17.50 19.66
C PHE A 714 50.32 -17.86 18.72
N ASN A 715 50.82 -19.09 18.87
CA ASN A 715 52.06 -19.60 18.26
C ASN A 715 52.03 -19.56 16.72
N GLN A 716 52.89 -18.71 16.11
CA GLN A 716 53.42 -18.78 14.72
C GLN A 716 54.18 -17.51 14.28
N ASN A 717 54.13 -16.41 15.07
CA ASN A 717 54.64 -15.10 14.63
C ASN A 717 55.97 -14.72 15.30
N ILE A 718 56.79 -13.98 14.56
CA ILE A 718 58.00 -13.31 15.03
C ILE A 718 57.56 -11.94 15.59
N LYS A 719 57.78 -11.67 16.88
CA LYS A 719 57.35 -10.42 17.51
C LYS A 719 58.43 -9.78 18.35
N LEU A 720 58.65 -8.48 18.16
CA LEU A 720 59.55 -7.67 18.97
C LEU A 720 58.75 -6.76 19.89
N PHE A 721 58.88 -6.93 21.20
CA PHE A 721 58.35 -6.04 22.21
C PHE A 721 59.41 -5.01 22.60
N ILE A 722 59.03 -3.75 22.67
CA ILE A 722 59.91 -2.64 23.06
C ILE A 722 59.20 -1.83 24.16
N GLY A 723 59.94 -1.47 25.21
CA GLY A 723 59.47 -0.61 26.28
C GLY A 723 60.56 0.33 26.78
N GLU A 724 60.23 1.58 27.07
CA GLU A 724 61.17 2.54 27.67
C GLU A 724 61.11 2.49 29.19
N LYS A 725 59.90 2.57 29.76
CA LYS A 725 59.67 2.38 31.20
C LYS A 725 59.67 0.90 31.58
N TYR A 726 58.98 0.07 30.81
CA TYR A 726 58.67 -1.32 31.13
C TYR A 726 59.64 -2.31 30.50
N GLY A 727 60.04 -3.33 31.25
CA GLY A 727 60.68 -4.54 30.71
C GLY A 727 59.70 -5.72 30.63
N PHE A 728 60.18 -6.83 30.06
CA PHE A 728 59.37 -7.97 29.65
C PHE A 728 59.92 -9.29 30.19
N ASN A 729 59.02 -10.22 30.49
CA ASN A 729 59.33 -11.62 30.78
C ASN A 729 58.29 -12.52 30.11
N THR A 730 58.64 -13.79 29.87
CA THR A 730 57.75 -14.79 29.29
C THR A 730 57.48 -15.91 30.28
N SER A 731 56.21 -16.29 30.47
CA SER A 731 55.84 -17.58 31.05
C SER A 731 55.47 -18.53 29.90
N ASN A 732 56.28 -19.58 29.70
CA ASN A 732 56.08 -20.51 28.59
C ASN A 732 55.14 -21.65 28.99
N ASP A 733 54.00 -21.77 28.30
CA ASP A 733 53.26 -23.03 28.17
C ASP A 733 53.36 -23.49 26.70
N THR A 734 53.27 -24.80 26.46
CA THR A 734 53.62 -25.49 25.20
C THR A 734 52.87 -25.03 23.93
N LYS A 735 51.89 -24.13 24.03
CA LYS A 735 51.11 -23.58 22.89
C LYS A 735 50.91 -22.06 22.89
N ILE A 736 51.17 -21.36 23.99
CA ILE A 736 50.81 -19.94 24.20
C ILE A 736 51.99 -19.26 24.90
N ASN A 737 52.41 -18.10 24.37
CA ASN A 737 53.39 -17.27 25.06
C ASN A 737 52.67 -16.09 25.73
N ASP A 738 52.69 -16.06 27.06
CA ASP A 738 52.25 -14.90 27.82
C ASP A 738 53.46 -13.99 28.10
N VAL A 739 53.39 -12.77 27.57
CA VAL A 739 54.38 -11.72 27.77
C VAL A 739 53.89 -10.81 28.88
N VAL A 740 54.54 -10.89 30.04
CA VAL A 740 54.28 -10.00 31.17
C VAL A 740 55.22 -8.82 31.08
N PHE A 741 54.69 -7.60 31.12
CA PHE A 741 55.48 -6.37 31.17
C PHE A 741 55.31 -5.64 32.50
N ASN A 742 56.43 -5.24 33.10
CA ASN A 742 56.46 -4.41 34.30
C ASN A 742 57.76 -3.61 34.46
N ASP A 743 57.77 -2.67 35.39
CA ASP A 743 58.90 -1.75 35.61
C ASP A 743 60.13 -2.40 36.27
N LYS A 744 59.96 -3.57 36.90
CA LYS A 744 61.00 -4.36 37.57
C LYS A 744 61.79 -5.26 36.63
N GLN A 745 61.20 -5.63 35.49
CA GLN A 745 61.88 -6.45 34.50
C GLN A 745 62.95 -5.64 33.78
N ASN A 746 64.10 -6.26 33.61
CA ASN A 746 65.23 -5.61 32.99
C ASN A 746 65.21 -5.69 31.46
N CYS A 747 64.58 -6.70 30.86
CA CYS A 747 64.58 -6.84 29.41
C CYS A 747 63.65 -5.83 28.76
N THR A 748 64.14 -4.76 28.15
CA THR A 748 63.34 -3.68 27.53
C THR A 748 63.18 -3.83 26.01
N ALA A 749 63.86 -4.79 25.40
CA ALA A 749 63.55 -5.27 24.06
C ALA A 749 63.52 -6.80 24.04
N LEU A 750 62.33 -7.39 23.95
CA LEU A 750 62.13 -8.84 23.95
C LEU A 750 61.74 -9.33 22.57
N PHE A 751 62.53 -10.23 22.00
CA PHE A 751 62.27 -10.85 20.71
C PHE A 751 61.72 -12.26 20.90
N ILE A 752 60.57 -12.53 20.31
CA ILE A 752 59.90 -13.83 20.34
C ILE A 752 59.85 -14.37 18.91
N ASP A 753 60.40 -15.56 18.71
CA ASP A 753 60.29 -16.33 17.46
C ASP A 753 59.69 -17.69 17.80
N LYS A 754 58.40 -17.88 17.44
CA LYS A 754 57.60 -19.05 17.81
C LYS A 754 57.61 -19.23 19.34
N THR A 755 58.23 -20.29 19.86
CA THR A 755 58.32 -20.58 21.31
C THR A 755 59.58 -20.05 21.97
N ASN A 756 60.52 -19.49 21.20
CA ASN A 756 61.81 -19.04 21.73
C ASN A 756 61.74 -17.53 22.03
N SER A 757 61.95 -17.18 23.30
CA SER A 757 62.09 -15.80 23.73
C SER A 757 63.56 -15.47 23.99
N THR A 758 64.02 -14.33 23.46
CA THR A 758 65.39 -13.84 23.66
C THR A 758 65.35 -12.36 23.99
N CYS A 759 66.05 -11.97 25.05
CA CYS A 759 66.25 -10.57 25.30
C CYS A 759 67.25 -9.98 24.30
N LYS A 760 66.92 -8.85 23.71
CA LYS A 760 67.80 -8.08 22.82
C LYS A 760 68.37 -6.84 23.51
N TYR A 761 67.73 -6.36 24.56
CA TYR A 761 68.19 -5.18 25.29
C TYR A 761 67.77 -5.16 26.76
N CYS A 762 68.68 -4.69 27.60
CA CYS A 762 68.55 -4.69 29.04
C CYS A 762 68.61 -3.26 29.62
N LYS A 763 67.70 -2.95 30.55
CA LYS A 763 67.66 -1.73 31.37
C LYS A 763 68.43 -2.01 32.66
N ASN A 764 69.33 -1.10 33.02
CA ASN A 764 70.13 -1.14 34.25
C ASN A 764 70.84 -2.48 34.53
N SER A 765 71.16 -3.25 33.48
CA SER A 765 71.81 -4.56 33.51
C SER A 765 72.55 -4.78 32.20
N TYR A 766 73.31 -5.87 32.08
CA TYR A 766 74.03 -6.21 30.85
C TYR A 766 73.46 -7.46 30.17
N LEU A 767 73.60 -7.51 28.84
CA LEU A 767 73.12 -8.61 28.02
C LEU A 767 74.23 -9.65 27.86
N LEU A 768 73.99 -10.89 28.29
CA LEU A 768 74.88 -12.02 28.06
C LEU A 768 74.05 -13.24 27.65
N LYS A 769 74.42 -13.93 26.56
CA LYS A 769 73.68 -15.09 26.01
C LYS A 769 72.16 -14.83 25.87
N ASN A 770 71.78 -13.64 25.41
CA ASN A 770 70.38 -13.21 25.25
C ASN A 770 69.55 -13.13 26.55
N GLN A 771 70.20 -13.02 27.72
CA GLN A 771 69.56 -12.82 29.02
C GLN A 771 70.15 -11.58 29.72
N CYS A 772 69.33 -10.91 30.54
CA CYS A 772 69.77 -9.76 31.33
C CYS A 772 70.31 -10.21 32.68
N TYR A 773 71.52 -9.76 33.01
CA TYR A 773 72.15 -10.01 34.31
C TYR A 773 72.44 -8.70 35.01
N ASN A 774 72.10 -8.63 36.29
CA ASN A 774 72.37 -7.46 37.14
C ASN A 774 73.87 -7.23 37.30
N TYR A 775 74.25 -5.97 37.44
CA TYR A 775 75.58 -5.60 37.93
C TYR A 775 75.75 -6.10 39.38
N ASP A 776 76.96 -6.49 39.76
CA ASP A 776 77.26 -6.91 41.13
C ASP A 776 77.71 -5.70 41.95
N ASP A 777 76.89 -5.29 42.91
CA ASP A 777 77.10 -4.12 43.76
C ASP A 777 78.22 -4.34 44.78
N ASN A 778 78.50 -5.59 45.16
CA ASN A 778 79.47 -5.95 46.20
C ASN A 778 80.85 -6.29 45.64
N CYS A 779 80.96 -6.51 44.33
CA CYS A 779 82.20 -6.82 43.60
C CYS A 779 83.09 -7.87 44.29
N MET A 780 82.50 -8.82 45.02
CA MET A 780 83.23 -9.87 45.72
C MET A 780 83.50 -11.04 44.78
N LEU A 781 84.78 -11.41 44.63
CA LEU A 781 85.17 -12.65 43.97
C LEU A 781 84.66 -13.82 44.83
N PRO A 782 83.82 -14.73 44.30
CA PRO A 782 83.60 -16.01 44.95
C PRO A 782 84.93 -16.78 44.92
N ASN A 783 85.27 -17.49 45.99
CA ASN A 783 86.41 -18.42 46.03
C ASN A 783 86.27 -19.62 45.07
N ASP A 784 85.19 -19.69 44.28
CA ASP A 784 84.98 -20.71 43.26
C ASP A 784 85.55 -20.28 41.90
N THR A 785 86.48 -21.09 41.39
CA THR A 785 87.24 -20.87 40.15
C THR A 785 86.42 -20.92 38.85
N ASN A 786 85.08 -20.97 38.91
CA ASN A 786 84.21 -21.20 37.75
C ASN A 786 83.19 -20.08 37.43
N ILE A 787 83.22 -18.91 38.08
CA ILE A 787 82.31 -17.80 37.72
C ILE A 787 83.12 -16.57 37.31
N ILE A 788 83.36 -16.43 36.00
CA ILE A 788 84.17 -15.34 35.39
C ILE A 788 83.30 -14.18 34.86
N THR A 789 81.97 -14.24 35.02
CA THR A 789 81.03 -13.39 34.26
C THR A 789 80.17 -12.50 35.15
N LYS A 790 80.75 -11.70 36.06
CA LYS A 790 80.04 -10.62 36.75
C LYS A 790 80.66 -9.27 36.42
N VAL A 791 79.82 -8.28 36.10
CA VAL A 791 80.22 -6.90 35.79
C VAL A 791 79.99 -6.05 37.06
N CYS A 792 81.05 -5.43 37.58
CA CYS A 792 81.07 -4.67 38.83
C CYS A 792 80.60 -3.21 38.62
N GLU A 793 79.75 -2.68 39.50
CA GLU A 793 79.14 -1.34 39.34
C GLU A 793 80.08 -0.18 39.75
N TRP A 794 81.08 -0.42 40.62
CA TRP A 794 81.96 0.61 41.19
C TRP A 794 82.83 1.38 40.17
N CYS A 795 83.00 0.88 38.95
CA CYS A 795 83.75 1.59 37.93
C CYS A 795 82.86 2.57 37.15
N PRO A 796 83.34 3.78 36.84
CA PRO A 796 82.65 4.71 35.94
C PRO A 796 82.30 4.07 34.60
N VAL A 797 81.26 4.58 33.93
CA VAL A 797 80.92 4.18 32.55
C VAL A 797 82.17 4.33 31.66
N THR A 798 82.38 3.39 30.75
CA THR A 798 83.61 3.18 29.95
C THR A 798 84.79 2.53 30.69
N PHE A 799 84.61 2.05 31.92
CA PHE A 799 85.64 1.31 32.66
C PHE A 799 85.09 -0.02 33.21
N TYR A 800 85.99 -0.97 33.47
CA TYR A 800 85.70 -2.26 34.11
C TYR A 800 86.68 -2.55 35.25
N PHE A 801 86.21 -3.29 36.25
CA PHE A 801 87.02 -3.65 37.41
C PHE A 801 88.00 -4.79 37.08
N TYR A 802 89.29 -4.56 37.30
CA TYR A 802 90.33 -5.58 37.15
C TYR A 802 91.44 -5.37 38.19
N LYS A 803 91.72 -6.39 39.01
CA LYS A 803 92.79 -6.38 40.03
C LYS A 803 92.79 -5.09 40.87
N TYR A 804 91.64 -4.75 41.47
CA TYR A 804 91.45 -3.60 42.36
C TYR A 804 91.51 -2.21 41.71
N GLN A 805 91.49 -2.11 40.38
CA GLN A 805 91.47 -0.83 39.67
C GLN A 805 90.45 -0.83 38.51
N CYS A 806 89.98 0.36 38.14
CA CYS A 806 89.11 0.54 36.99
C CYS A 806 89.94 0.74 35.72
N VAL A 807 89.87 -0.23 34.81
CA VAL A 807 90.57 -0.22 33.52
C VAL A 807 89.61 0.26 32.44
N LYS A 808 90.06 1.17 31.58
CA LYS A 808 89.23 1.74 30.51
C LYS A 808 88.88 0.68 29.46
N CYS A 809 87.64 0.67 29.02
CA CYS A 809 87.15 -0.14 27.91
C CYS A 809 87.67 0.36 26.56
N SER A 810 87.53 -0.48 25.54
CA SER A 810 87.79 -0.14 24.13
C SER A 810 86.91 1.02 23.65
N SER A 811 87.30 1.64 22.53
CA SER A 811 86.58 2.78 21.94
C SER A 811 85.09 2.48 21.76
N HIS A 812 84.23 3.45 22.09
CA HIS A 812 82.76 3.35 21.97
C HIS A 812 82.13 2.19 22.76
N CYS A 813 82.85 1.58 23.69
CA CYS A 813 82.35 0.59 24.61
C CYS A 813 82.02 1.22 25.97
N LEU A 814 80.73 1.25 26.32
CA LEU A 814 80.24 1.79 27.59
C LEU A 814 80.52 0.84 28.76
N ARG A 815 80.52 -0.48 28.55
CA ARG A 815 80.85 -1.50 29.57
C ARG A 815 81.55 -2.70 28.93
N CYS A 816 82.58 -3.24 29.59
CA CYS A 816 83.36 -4.38 29.11
C CYS A 816 83.79 -5.32 30.25
N VAL A 817 84.23 -6.54 29.90
CA VAL A 817 84.79 -7.56 30.80
C VAL A 817 86.07 -8.09 30.17
N LYS A 818 87.20 -7.99 30.89
CA LYS A 818 88.52 -8.45 30.37
C LYS A 818 88.79 -7.93 28.95
N ASN A 819 88.52 -6.65 28.70
CA ASN A 819 88.62 -6.00 27.39
C ASN A 819 87.62 -6.44 26.31
N SER A 820 86.68 -7.35 26.62
CA SER A 820 85.57 -7.73 25.76
C SER A 820 84.34 -6.87 26.08
N CYS A 821 83.85 -6.10 25.12
CA CYS A 821 82.70 -5.24 25.29
C CYS A 821 81.41 -6.04 25.56
N VAL A 822 80.53 -5.48 26.38
CA VAL A 822 79.19 -6.02 26.65
C VAL A 822 78.08 -4.98 26.39
N LEU A 823 78.44 -3.69 26.29
CA LEU A 823 77.52 -2.61 25.97
C LEU A 823 78.24 -1.53 25.16
N CYS A 824 77.71 -1.22 23.98
CA CYS A 824 78.22 -0.18 23.09
C CYS A 824 77.50 1.16 23.28
N ASP A 825 78.20 2.24 22.92
CA ASP A 825 77.63 3.58 22.82
C ASP A 825 76.60 3.67 21.69
N SER A 826 75.72 4.67 21.76
CA SER A 826 74.71 4.94 20.74
C SER A 826 75.37 5.08 19.35
N GLY A 827 74.83 4.37 18.35
CA GLY A 827 75.40 4.32 16.99
C GLY A 827 76.39 3.16 16.71
N TYR A 828 76.77 2.37 17.71
CA TYR A 828 77.71 1.25 17.56
C TYR A 828 77.07 -0.11 17.91
N LEU A 829 77.50 -1.19 17.25
CA LEU A 829 77.05 -2.56 17.50
C LEU A 829 78.14 -3.42 18.13
N LEU A 830 77.71 -4.38 18.95
CA LEU A 830 78.58 -5.44 19.46
C LEU A 830 78.96 -6.42 18.33
N ILE A 831 80.23 -6.48 17.96
CA ILE A 831 80.76 -7.43 16.98
C ILE A 831 81.88 -8.28 17.60
N LEU A 832 82.00 -9.54 17.19
CA LEU A 832 83.13 -10.39 17.58
C LEU A 832 84.30 -10.17 16.62
N GLN A 833 85.44 -9.68 17.11
CA GLN A 833 86.70 -9.66 16.38
C GLN A 833 87.77 -10.43 17.16
N ASN A 834 88.39 -11.42 16.52
CA ASN A 834 89.47 -12.23 17.11
C ASN A 834 89.13 -12.84 18.49
N GLY A 835 87.87 -13.27 18.68
CA GLY A 835 87.41 -13.86 19.95
C GLY A 835 87.08 -12.87 21.07
N VAL A 836 87.15 -11.56 20.81
CA VAL A 836 86.82 -10.47 21.74
C VAL A 836 85.68 -9.65 21.17
N SER A 837 84.67 -9.34 21.98
CA SER A 837 83.57 -8.47 21.57
C SER A 837 84.03 -7.01 21.56
N ILE A 838 83.79 -6.27 20.49
CA ILE A 838 84.11 -4.85 20.37
C ILE A 838 82.91 -4.06 19.82
N CYS A 839 82.97 -2.73 19.88
CA CYS A 839 81.96 -1.85 19.33
C CYS A 839 82.42 -1.27 18.00
N ASP A 840 81.65 -1.50 16.95
CA ASP A 840 81.95 -0.97 15.61
C ASP A 840 80.70 -0.37 14.96
N ALA A 841 80.92 0.60 14.07
CA ALA A 841 79.86 1.28 13.33
C ALA A 841 79.64 0.51 12.01
N PRO A 842 78.53 -0.25 11.86
CA PRO A 842 78.33 -1.07 10.67
C PRO A 842 78.11 -0.20 9.44
N ASN A 843 78.77 -0.54 8.33
CA ASN A 843 78.61 0.16 7.06
C ASN A 843 77.13 0.30 6.66
N ASN A 844 76.78 1.48 6.13
CA ASN A 844 75.44 1.84 5.67
C ASN A 844 74.36 1.91 6.76
N THR A 845 74.74 1.97 8.03
CA THR A 845 73.82 2.24 9.15
C THR A 845 73.68 3.74 9.38
N ILE A 846 72.43 4.24 9.48
CA ILE A 846 72.13 5.62 9.92
C ILE A 846 71.88 5.64 11.43
N LEU A 847 71.20 4.63 11.96
CA LEU A 847 70.85 4.55 13.38
C LEU A 847 70.95 3.11 13.88
N ALA A 848 71.79 2.91 14.88
CA ALA A 848 71.85 1.68 15.67
C ALA A 848 71.55 2.02 17.14
N LYS A 849 70.59 1.30 17.73
CA LYS A 849 70.21 1.41 19.14
C LYS A 849 69.97 0.00 19.65
N HIS A 850 70.34 -0.29 20.90
CA HIS A 850 70.03 -1.56 21.54
C HIS A 850 70.62 -2.81 20.85
N ASN A 851 71.83 -2.71 20.27
CA ASN A 851 72.43 -3.77 19.44
C ASN A 851 71.59 -4.19 18.20
N LEU A 852 70.66 -3.34 17.77
CA LEU A 852 69.86 -3.53 16.57
C LEU A 852 70.09 -2.35 15.62
N ILE A 853 70.12 -2.66 14.32
CA ILE A 853 70.11 -1.62 13.28
C ILE A 853 68.67 -1.15 13.13
N MET A 854 68.41 0.09 13.53
CA MET A 854 67.08 0.69 13.48
C MET A 854 66.82 1.40 12.15
N LYS A 855 67.88 1.93 11.52
CA LYS A 855 67.78 2.61 10.23
C LYS A 855 69.05 2.43 9.42
N CYS A 856 68.88 2.08 8.15
CA CYS A 856 69.95 2.01 7.17
C CYS A 856 69.94 3.24 6.26
N LYS A 857 71.04 3.49 5.54
CA LYS A 857 71.13 4.49 4.48
C LYS A 857 70.20 4.13 3.34
N ASP A 858 69.76 5.14 2.59
CA ASP A 858 68.97 4.95 1.38
C ASP A 858 69.64 3.91 0.47
N ARG A 859 68.82 3.10 -0.21
CA ARG A 859 69.16 1.85 -0.92
C ARG A 859 69.48 0.65 -0.04
N TYR A 860 69.32 0.75 1.28
CA TYR A 860 69.46 -0.38 2.18
C TYR A 860 68.27 -0.46 3.15
N TYR A 861 67.82 -1.68 3.44
CA TYR A 861 66.85 -1.94 4.50
C TYR A 861 67.51 -2.69 5.66
N SER A 862 66.97 -2.52 6.86
CA SER A 862 67.49 -3.21 8.05
C SER A 862 66.86 -4.59 8.18
N ASN A 863 67.68 -5.63 8.32
CA ASN A 863 67.22 -6.93 8.82
C ASN A 863 67.48 -7.10 10.33
N TYR A 864 67.63 -5.97 11.04
CA TYR A 864 67.98 -5.83 12.45
C TYR A 864 69.41 -6.21 12.83
N SER A 865 70.10 -7.02 12.02
CA SER A 865 71.49 -7.46 12.24
C SER A 865 72.51 -6.85 11.28
N LYS A 866 72.08 -6.47 10.06
CA LYS A 866 72.86 -5.83 9.01
C LYS A 866 71.96 -4.97 8.12
N CYS A 867 72.57 -4.03 7.41
CA CYS A 867 71.93 -3.31 6.31
C CYS A 867 72.06 -4.14 5.03
N VAL A 868 70.93 -4.55 4.46
CA VAL A 868 70.85 -5.34 3.22
C VAL A 868 70.45 -4.42 2.08
N ASN A 869 71.07 -4.62 0.91
CA ASN A 869 70.84 -3.76 -0.26
C ASN A 869 69.43 -3.98 -0.81
N CYS A 870 68.78 -2.90 -1.22
CA CYS A 870 67.53 -2.96 -1.96
C CYS A 870 67.77 -3.48 -3.38
N ASP A 871 66.70 -4.00 -4.00
CA ASP A 871 66.70 -4.39 -5.41
C ASP A 871 67.01 -3.22 -6.36
N LYS A 872 67.48 -3.52 -7.58
CA LYS A 872 67.88 -2.50 -8.57
C LYS A 872 66.73 -1.52 -8.85
N ASN A 873 67.06 -0.23 -8.88
CA ASN A 873 66.14 0.89 -9.12
C ASN A 873 65.17 1.20 -7.95
N CYS A 874 65.41 0.63 -6.78
CA CYS A 874 64.68 0.96 -5.55
C CYS A 874 65.54 1.85 -4.63
N LEU A 875 64.99 2.98 -4.22
CA LEU A 875 65.63 3.95 -3.32
C LEU A 875 65.36 3.62 -1.84
N VAL A 876 64.15 3.16 -1.50
CA VAL A 876 63.77 2.71 -0.16
C VAL A 876 62.96 1.42 -0.30
N CYS A 877 63.33 0.37 0.43
CA CYS A 877 62.67 -0.92 0.42
C CYS A 877 62.37 -1.41 1.84
N GLU A 878 61.34 -2.25 1.98
CA GLU A 878 61.01 -2.93 3.25
C GLU A 878 61.76 -4.26 3.39
N ASN A 879 62.00 -4.94 2.27
CA ASN A 879 62.78 -6.18 2.17
C ASN A 879 63.36 -6.29 0.75
N GLU A 880 64.07 -7.39 0.44
CA GLU A 880 64.70 -7.61 -0.87
C GLU A 880 63.71 -7.48 -2.05
N ASN A 881 62.43 -7.81 -1.85
CA ASN A 881 61.42 -7.90 -2.92
C ASN A 881 60.38 -6.77 -2.91
N ASN A 882 60.34 -5.93 -1.87
CA ASN A 882 59.32 -4.90 -1.70
C ASN A 882 59.95 -3.52 -1.70
N CYS A 883 59.82 -2.82 -2.81
CA CYS A 883 60.18 -1.41 -2.87
C CYS A 883 59.05 -0.53 -2.33
N THR A 884 59.41 0.52 -1.60
CA THR A 884 58.48 1.55 -1.13
C THR A 884 58.76 2.91 -1.74
N ILE A 885 59.97 3.18 -2.24
CA ILE A 885 60.28 4.39 -3.02
C ILE A 885 61.19 4.01 -4.19
N CYS A 886 60.74 4.26 -5.41
CA CYS A 886 61.52 3.99 -6.63
C CYS A 886 62.51 5.10 -6.97
N ASP A 887 63.60 4.74 -7.66
CA ASP A 887 64.57 5.70 -8.20
C ASP A 887 63.92 6.54 -9.32
N ASN A 888 64.52 7.68 -9.66
CA ASN A 888 64.00 8.59 -10.67
C ASN A 888 63.79 7.86 -12.00
N LYS A 889 62.64 8.09 -12.65
CA LYS A 889 62.16 7.47 -13.92
C LYS A 889 61.47 6.11 -13.75
N PHE A 890 61.27 5.67 -12.51
CA PHE A 890 60.53 4.47 -12.18
C PHE A 890 59.33 4.81 -11.30
N ILE A 891 58.24 4.08 -11.47
CA ILE A 891 57.01 4.20 -10.66
C ILE A 891 56.79 2.87 -9.95
N LEU A 892 56.27 2.94 -8.72
CA LEU A 892 55.97 1.77 -7.92
C LEU A 892 54.71 1.06 -8.45
N GLN A 893 54.87 -0.18 -8.88
CA GLN A 893 53.78 -1.03 -9.37
C GLN A 893 54.00 -2.46 -8.91
N ASN A 894 52.98 -3.07 -8.30
CA ASN A 894 53.04 -4.43 -7.75
C ASN A 894 54.29 -4.68 -6.87
N ARG A 895 54.62 -3.70 -6.01
CA ARG A 895 55.76 -3.72 -5.07
C ARG A 895 57.15 -3.73 -5.72
N GLY A 896 57.23 -3.59 -7.05
CA GLY A 896 58.46 -3.39 -7.81
C GLY A 896 58.50 -2.04 -8.55
N CYS A 897 59.68 -1.64 -9.02
CA CYS A 897 59.87 -0.37 -9.72
C CYS A 897 59.87 -0.56 -11.24
N LEU A 898 58.84 -0.05 -11.92
CA LEU A 898 58.68 -0.16 -13.36
C LEU A 898 59.12 1.12 -14.08
N SER A 899 59.98 0.96 -15.08
CA SER A 899 60.55 2.06 -15.88
C SER A 899 59.47 2.73 -16.72
N GLN A 900 59.42 4.06 -16.68
CA GLN A 900 58.48 4.84 -17.47
C GLN A 900 59.14 5.36 -18.74
N LEU A 901 58.64 4.89 -19.89
CA LEU A 901 59.21 5.25 -21.18
C LEU A 901 59.07 6.75 -21.43
N ASN A 902 60.16 7.41 -21.80
CA ASN A 902 60.23 8.85 -22.06
C ASN A 902 59.91 9.76 -20.85
N ALA A 903 59.91 9.23 -19.62
CA ALA A 903 59.84 10.04 -18.41
C ALA A 903 61.22 10.61 -18.04
N ASN A 904 61.24 11.87 -17.61
CA ASN A 904 62.43 12.54 -17.09
C ASN A 904 62.50 12.49 -15.57
N LEU A 905 61.35 12.71 -14.92
CA LEU A 905 61.18 12.65 -13.48
C LEU A 905 59.84 12.01 -13.16
N THR A 906 59.83 11.05 -12.25
CA THR A 906 58.65 10.39 -11.72
C THR A 906 58.61 10.63 -10.22
N ASP A 907 57.40 10.73 -9.67
CA ASP A 907 57.22 10.39 -8.26
C ASP A 907 56.92 8.89 -8.17
N ASN A 908 56.49 8.44 -7.00
CA ASN A 908 56.28 7.04 -6.75
C ASN A 908 55.05 6.45 -7.43
N THR A 909 54.11 7.29 -7.90
CA THR A 909 52.83 6.88 -8.49
C THR A 909 52.57 7.46 -9.88
N ASN A 910 53.26 8.54 -10.26
CA ASN A 910 53.01 9.34 -11.45
C ASN A 910 54.28 9.86 -12.10
N ILE A 911 54.18 10.22 -13.37
CA ILE A 911 55.22 10.95 -14.10
C ILE A 911 55.07 12.43 -13.78
N ILE A 912 56.07 13.01 -13.09
CA ILE A 912 56.12 14.46 -12.82
C ILE A 912 56.47 15.24 -14.09
N SER A 913 57.44 14.74 -14.87
CA SER A 913 57.86 15.38 -16.10
C SER A 913 58.35 14.40 -17.15
N CYS A 914 58.02 14.68 -18.41
CA CYS A 914 58.48 13.93 -19.57
C CYS A 914 59.82 14.46 -20.10
N LEU A 915 60.53 13.63 -20.86
CA LEU A 915 61.70 14.05 -21.65
C LEU A 915 61.31 15.13 -22.68
N GLN A 916 62.28 15.94 -23.07
CA GLN A 916 62.08 17.00 -24.05
C GLN A 916 61.53 16.44 -25.38
N GLY A 917 60.49 17.08 -25.92
CA GLY A 917 59.77 16.61 -27.11
C GLY A 917 58.56 15.71 -26.82
N PHE A 918 58.24 15.47 -25.54
CA PHE A 918 57.09 14.70 -25.08
C PHE A 918 56.27 15.50 -24.07
N TYR A 919 54.97 15.21 -23.99
CA TYR A 919 54.05 15.78 -23.02
C TYR A 919 53.34 14.68 -22.24
N PHE A 920 52.95 14.98 -21.01
CA PHE A 920 52.20 14.04 -20.18
C PHE A 920 50.73 13.99 -20.62
N HIS A 921 50.23 12.79 -20.95
CA HIS A 921 48.85 12.60 -21.33
C HIS A 921 48.04 12.01 -20.17
N PHE A 922 47.29 12.84 -19.45
CA PHE A 922 46.54 12.47 -18.24
C PHE A 922 45.68 11.20 -18.39
N ASN A 923 45.00 10.98 -19.52
CA ASN A 923 44.11 9.81 -19.67
C ASN A 923 44.84 8.48 -19.90
N TYR A 924 46.09 8.51 -20.35
CA TYR A 924 46.89 7.30 -20.62
C TYR A 924 48.04 7.16 -19.63
N SER A 925 48.23 8.14 -18.74
CA SER A 925 49.32 8.20 -17.75
C SER A 925 50.73 7.99 -18.34
N GLU A 926 50.93 8.40 -19.59
CA GLU A 926 52.17 8.17 -20.35
C GLU A 926 52.70 9.46 -21.01
N CYS A 927 54.00 9.47 -21.32
CA CYS A 927 54.66 10.54 -22.06
C CYS A 927 54.56 10.33 -23.57
N LEU A 928 53.72 11.12 -24.24
CA LEU A 928 53.48 11.02 -25.68
C LEU A 928 54.25 12.09 -26.47
N SER A 929 54.65 11.75 -27.69
CA SER A 929 55.46 12.66 -28.52
C SER A 929 54.66 13.88 -28.98
N CYS A 930 55.25 15.06 -28.85
CA CYS A 930 54.68 16.30 -29.39
C CYS A 930 54.61 16.30 -30.92
N LYS A 931 55.56 15.61 -31.58
CA LYS A 931 55.64 15.57 -33.05
C LYS A 931 54.43 14.91 -33.69
N THR A 932 53.95 13.80 -33.11
CA THR A 932 52.83 13.02 -33.64
C THR A 932 51.49 13.69 -33.37
N LYS A 933 51.36 14.45 -32.27
CA LYS A 933 50.09 15.08 -31.88
C LYS A 933 49.86 16.46 -32.51
N VAL A 934 50.88 17.32 -32.51
CA VAL A 934 50.72 18.74 -32.89
C VAL A 934 51.50 19.09 -34.18
N GLY A 935 52.32 18.16 -34.69
CA GLY A 935 53.09 18.28 -35.93
C GLY A 935 54.60 18.30 -35.69
N GLU A 936 55.38 17.90 -36.70
CA GLU A 936 56.84 17.69 -36.59
C GLU A 936 57.63 18.93 -36.15
N SER A 937 57.04 20.10 -36.33
CA SER A 937 57.63 21.39 -35.97
C SER A 937 57.48 21.76 -34.49
N CYS A 938 56.81 20.95 -33.65
CA CYS A 938 56.62 21.26 -32.23
C CYS A 938 57.69 20.63 -31.32
N GLU A 939 58.46 21.46 -30.59
CA GLU A 939 59.49 21.04 -29.63
C GLU A 939 58.94 20.78 -28.22
N ARG A 940 57.89 21.52 -27.83
CA ARG A 940 57.24 21.41 -26.52
C ARG A 940 55.76 21.69 -26.68
N CYS A 941 54.93 20.85 -26.10
CA CYS A 941 53.48 20.93 -26.21
C CYS A 941 52.80 20.54 -24.91
N THR A 942 51.54 20.96 -24.77
CA THR A 942 50.55 20.39 -23.85
C THR A 942 49.66 19.40 -24.62
N GLN A 943 48.69 18.78 -23.94
CA GLN A 943 47.67 17.94 -24.57
C GLN A 943 46.92 18.63 -25.73
N THR A 944 46.82 19.96 -25.71
CA THR A 944 45.99 20.72 -26.64
C THR A 944 46.78 21.68 -27.52
N ASN A 945 47.92 22.21 -27.06
CA ASN A 945 48.61 23.30 -27.74
C ASN A 945 50.11 23.02 -27.88
N CYS A 946 50.71 23.46 -28.99
CA CYS A 946 52.17 23.59 -29.04
C CYS A 946 52.60 24.81 -28.22
N GLU A 947 53.43 24.61 -27.22
CA GLU A 947 54.01 25.70 -26.42
C GLU A 947 55.22 26.31 -27.13
N LYS A 948 55.97 25.51 -27.90
CA LYS A 948 57.18 25.96 -28.61
C LYS A 948 57.40 25.19 -29.91
N CYS A 949 57.48 25.91 -31.03
CA CYS A 949 57.85 25.36 -32.33
C CYS A 949 59.36 25.51 -32.63
N LYS A 950 59.91 24.62 -33.45
CA LYS A 950 61.31 24.64 -33.94
C LYS A 950 61.65 25.95 -34.66
N ASN A 951 60.70 26.47 -35.46
CA ASN A 951 60.82 27.74 -36.20
C ASN A 951 59.50 28.51 -35.99
N GLY A 952 59.49 29.51 -35.10
CA GLY A 952 58.25 30.08 -34.55
C GLY A 952 57.40 30.93 -35.51
N VAL A 953 56.06 30.86 -35.34
CA VAL A 953 55.10 31.97 -35.14
C VAL A 953 53.88 31.41 -34.37
N TYR A 954 53.36 32.14 -33.37
CA TYR A 954 52.13 31.83 -32.60
C TYR A 954 50.96 32.67 -33.16
N ILE A 955 49.83 32.09 -33.57
CA ILE A 955 48.61 32.83 -33.90
C ILE A 955 47.53 32.55 -32.84
N LYS A 956 47.22 33.56 -32.02
CA LYS A 956 46.12 33.53 -31.05
C LYS A 956 44.83 33.95 -31.75
N ILE A 957 43.92 33.02 -32.03
CA ILE A 957 42.57 33.34 -32.54
C ILE A 957 41.69 33.74 -31.34
N VAL A 958 41.30 35.02 -31.29
CA VAL A 958 40.28 35.54 -30.36
C VAL A 958 38.96 35.61 -31.12
N HIS A 959 37.95 34.84 -30.70
CA HIS A 959 36.59 35.02 -31.21
C HIS A 959 35.97 36.30 -30.63
N VAL A 960 35.72 37.29 -31.49
CA VAL A 960 34.97 38.51 -31.19
C VAL A 960 33.50 38.32 -31.53
N LYS A 961 32.59 38.62 -30.58
CA LYS A 961 31.14 38.78 -30.83
C LYS A 961 30.89 40.12 -31.52
N MET A 962 30.29 40.09 -32.72
CA MET A 962 29.83 41.28 -33.45
C MET A 962 28.63 41.94 -32.77
N LYS A 963 28.64 43.29 -32.74
CA LYS A 963 27.43 44.13 -32.70
C LYS A 963 27.47 45.03 -33.95
N ARG A 964 26.65 44.72 -34.96
CA ARG A 964 26.39 45.61 -36.10
C ARG A 964 25.26 46.58 -35.72
N ARG A 965 25.42 47.85 -36.04
CA ARG A 965 24.34 48.82 -36.25
C ARG A 965 24.38 49.22 -37.73
N LEU A 966 23.22 49.21 -38.36
CA LEU A 966 22.96 49.56 -39.76
C LEU A 966 23.30 51.03 -40.04
N ASP A 967 23.69 51.29 -41.29
CA ASP A 967 22.94 52.18 -42.20
C ASP A 967 23.21 51.77 -43.67
N ALA A 968 22.13 51.78 -44.46
CA ALA A 968 21.95 51.48 -45.89
C ALA A 968 22.11 50.03 -46.37
#